data_AF-A0A0N4X583-F1
#
_entry.id   AF-A0A0N4X583-F1
#
_cell.length_a   1.000
_cell.length_b   1.000
_cell.length_c   1.000
_cell.angle_alpha   90.00
_cell.angle_beta   90.00
_cell.angle_gamma   90.00
#
_symmetry.space_group_name_H-M   'P 1'
#
loop_
_entity.id
_entity.type
_entity.pdbx_description
1 polymer ?
#
loop_
_entity_poly.entity_id
_entity_poly.type
_entity_poly.pdbx_seq_one_letter_code
_entity_poly.pdbx_strand_id
1 'polypeptide(L)'
;MKTESVFSQYHRRQRAIHRLVEQLSTGKVVIGFDILNKYLIPTILPYLANTESKLSELVCIFVALSDEGLSLLNYTMGIATWSKYVACLDSWLKHLDKSEENQKATIRVIVAVVEAFHYDVADVGEVVNEEGTNGTRVVIRDKLNREILPKLTKCINGKSAELSVHRKARTAATKHYSEDDDIKRAPVALATVKLLQKVPDSIRSQYLHGVILKLCSLMISRSMNVRETARKVGVQVCECLGPRYLPVIIKEMKLIMKKGFQIVVQEQFEAVSEEKEIGQIKAEVSEAKKNPTPGTMLLLGRYVSPSVVGTLLNRFVAIVESLTSAKMISRARNLLSMFANGLKDNQGFSPSSQLIFIHQVIVSNIEKMRVTPDSQQPSDEFLEKPTCCLLLPPVSVVMNEPKRIGVLVKPVLKSRSHIFLEFALQLLGALITGKHFDRNEPDHVRRLDPFVPLVTQSLEFKYEKASDFQCSSMLDRLFLLLSEYSILGSAANKESVINLNQLLCKAFTQLIIASNASFLTNKHISLLLSYVEIDILDSSRQATAFALIKAFVRKKVQHPQILDVMKKLRELSITSPFPHIRTQCREVLCDFIGNHPSSDDPQTHIEWFIAQLDYELEDGRLSAVDMLNSLFSKLEPTVLNGSCFFNVSKMGTSLFNEESVKCRRFITAALNKLLSSVSESARSDVFSACCDWLELRGEEQEGARFIGMDLVAQISKVEGEAFASRFSAILPSLRAIITSESLWSDNSERTISEFCYGMALVLQNLGASVGDILASEDFSAIFDALGPLMKCDGSEMVRLSAGCLIGQCLSKYDSAFFTVERSIQIIKWCCWQLRDKLLNEQVALQASKILMAISHHLDKEQFTSLVEKLASICRFEIVRQPNESLKRSTCFKMAAALVIHEEDSSKVDVTANHFLPLLVREMNRKSSKDTEELYSMSMEVGEVFKSKMGEQRYANQLAECQKAAVIKAELRKRKAKVIKLFSVNIFCALQNFCFCSN
;
A
#
# COMPACT_ATOMS: atom_id res chain seq x y z
N MET A 1 4.95 -7.07 -21.56
CA MET A 1 4.37 -6.49 -22.79
C MET A 1 3.41 -7.41 -23.56
N LYS A 2 3.69 -8.70 -23.87
CA LYS A 2 2.68 -9.60 -24.52
C LYS A 2 1.41 -9.83 -23.68
N THR A 3 1.54 -9.84 -22.36
CA THR A 3 0.42 -9.94 -21.42
C THR A 3 -0.45 -8.68 -21.46
N GLU A 4 0.12 -7.47 -21.47
CA GLU A 4 -0.66 -6.22 -21.37
C GLU A 4 -1.66 -5.99 -22.51
N SER A 5 -1.34 -6.41 -23.75
CA SER A 5 -2.24 -6.22 -24.91
C SER A 5 -3.45 -7.16 -24.91
N VAL A 6 -3.24 -8.46 -24.66
CA VAL A 6 -4.34 -9.43 -24.52
C VAL A 6 -5.19 -9.09 -23.29
N PHE A 7 -4.55 -8.70 -22.19
CA PHE A 7 -5.22 -8.22 -20.99
C PHE A 7 -6.07 -6.98 -21.29
N SER A 8 -5.55 -6.01 -22.07
CA SER A 8 -6.28 -4.81 -22.48
C SER A 8 -7.56 -5.15 -23.26
N GLN A 9 -7.51 -6.14 -24.16
CA GLN A 9 -8.70 -6.55 -24.92
C GLN A 9 -9.79 -7.18 -24.04
N TYR A 10 -9.44 -8.10 -23.14
CA TYR A 10 -10.42 -8.67 -22.22
C TYR A 10 -10.97 -7.63 -21.23
N HIS A 11 -10.13 -6.70 -20.76
CA HIS A 11 -10.57 -5.58 -19.93
C HIS A 11 -11.52 -4.62 -20.66
N ARG A 12 -11.35 -4.43 -21.98
CA ARG A 12 -12.29 -3.65 -22.79
C ARG A 12 -13.64 -4.37 -22.90
N ARG A 13 -13.63 -5.69 -23.13
CA ARG A 13 -14.85 -6.52 -23.16
C ARG A 13 -15.60 -6.50 -21.83
N GLN A 14 -14.89 -6.73 -20.72
CA GLN A 14 -15.48 -6.65 -19.38
C GLN A 14 -16.10 -5.28 -19.12
N ARG A 15 -15.37 -4.18 -19.39
CA ARG A 15 -15.89 -2.81 -19.22
C ARG A 15 -17.10 -2.52 -20.10
N ALA A 16 -17.15 -3.07 -21.31
CA ALA A 16 -18.28 -2.90 -22.21
C ALA A 16 -19.55 -3.58 -21.68
N ILE A 17 -19.45 -4.84 -21.22
CA ILE A 17 -20.59 -5.56 -20.64
C ILE A 17 -21.02 -4.88 -19.33
N HIS A 18 -20.07 -4.47 -18.50
CA HIS A 18 -20.37 -3.79 -17.23
C HIS A 18 -21.15 -2.50 -17.43
N ARG A 19 -20.69 -1.63 -18.34
CA ARG A 19 -21.41 -0.40 -18.69
C ARG A 19 -22.80 -0.69 -19.26
N LEU A 20 -22.94 -1.74 -20.06
CA LEU A 20 -24.24 -2.14 -20.59
C LEU A 20 -25.20 -2.55 -19.46
N VAL A 21 -24.76 -3.41 -18.54
CA VAL A 21 -25.57 -3.85 -17.38
C VAL A 21 -25.95 -2.66 -16.50
N GLU A 22 -25.01 -1.76 -16.21
CA GLU A 22 -25.26 -0.55 -15.42
C GLU A 22 -26.29 0.39 -16.09
N GLN A 23 -26.19 0.57 -17.42
CA GLN A 23 -27.14 1.39 -18.18
C GLN A 23 -28.53 0.76 -18.25
N LEU A 24 -28.59 -0.58 -18.35
CA LEU A 24 -29.82 -1.35 -18.32
C LEU A 24 -30.49 -1.31 -16.94
N SER A 25 -29.72 -1.45 -15.84
CA SER A 25 -30.25 -1.42 -14.48
C SER A 25 -30.68 -0.03 -14.02
N THR A 26 -30.02 1.03 -14.52
CA THR A 26 -30.39 2.43 -14.25
C THR A 26 -31.51 2.96 -15.14
N GLY A 27 -31.98 2.16 -16.11
CA GLY A 27 -33.04 2.55 -17.05
C GLY A 27 -32.62 3.59 -18.09
N LYS A 28 -31.32 3.89 -18.23
CA LYS A 28 -30.80 4.83 -19.24
C LYS A 28 -30.94 4.28 -20.66
N VAL A 29 -30.88 2.96 -20.81
CA VAL A 29 -31.05 2.24 -22.07
C VAL A 29 -32.11 1.18 -21.87
N VAL A 30 -33.08 1.10 -22.78
CA VAL A 30 -34.14 0.09 -22.75
C VAL A 30 -33.93 -0.85 -23.93
N ILE A 31 -33.59 -2.11 -23.66
CA ILE A 31 -33.46 -3.15 -24.67
C ILE A 31 -34.52 -4.22 -24.37
N GLY A 32 -35.32 -4.58 -25.37
CA GLY A 32 -36.35 -5.61 -25.23
C GLY A 32 -35.76 -7.00 -24.97
N PHE A 33 -36.48 -7.82 -24.20
CA PHE A 33 -36.06 -9.18 -23.82
C PHE A 33 -35.62 -10.02 -25.02
N ASP A 34 -36.33 -9.96 -26.15
CA ASP A 34 -36.03 -10.80 -27.31
C ASP A 34 -34.68 -10.47 -27.95
N ILE A 35 -34.24 -9.20 -27.88
CA ILE A 35 -32.91 -8.80 -28.38
C ILE A 35 -31.82 -9.30 -27.43
N LEU A 36 -32.01 -9.08 -26.12
CA LEU A 36 -31.07 -9.55 -25.09
C LEU A 36 -30.89 -11.08 -25.19
N ASN A 37 -31.99 -11.83 -25.22
CA ASN A 37 -32.00 -13.29 -25.19
C ASN A 37 -31.52 -13.92 -26.51
N LYS A 38 -31.82 -13.32 -27.67
CA LYS A 38 -31.46 -13.90 -28.99
C LYS A 38 -30.05 -13.53 -29.46
N TYR A 39 -29.53 -12.36 -29.09
CA TYR A 39 -28.25 -11.86 -29.61
C TYR A 39 -27.17 -11.71 -28.55
N LEU A 40 -27.50 -11.22 -27.35
CA LEU A 40 -26.49 -10.92 -26.32
C LEU A 40 -26.18 -12.12 -25.42
N ILE A 41 -27.18 -12.89 -24.98
CA ILE A 41 -26.94 -14.09 -24.16
C ILE A 41 -26.07 -15.15 -24.90
N PRO A 42 -26.29 -15.46 -26.20
CA PRO A 42 -25.44 -16.43 -26.90
C PRO A 42 -23.98 -16.02 -27.04
N THR A 43 -23.68 -14.71 -27.12
CA THR A 43 -22.28 -14.22 -27.21
C THR A 43 -21.53 -14.38 -25.89
N ILE A 44 -22.26 -14.44 -24.77
CA ILE A 44 -21.72 -14.58 -23.42
C ILE A 44 -21.70 -16.04 -22.96
N LEU A 45 -22.50 -16.92 -23.57
CA LEU A 45 -22.62 -18.34 -23.24
C LEU A 45 -21.28 -19.10 -23.13
N PRO A 46 -20.26 -18.89 -24.00
CA PRO A 46 -18.96 -19.55 -23.85
C PRO A 46 -18.22 -19.18 -22.55
N TYR A 47 -18.44 -17.95 -22.05
CA TYR A 47 -17.86 -17.45 -20.80
C TYR A 47 -18.67 -17.87 -19.56
N LEU A 48 -19.92 -18.30 -19.74
CA LEU A 48 -20.77 -18.86 -18.69
C LEU A 48 -20.55 -20.36 -18.51
N ALA A 49 -20.33 -21.11 -19.60
CA ALA A 49 -20.24 -22.57 -19.59
C ALA A 49 -18.86 -23.10 -19.20
N ASN A 50 -17.77 -22.37 -19.49
CA ASN A 50 -16.40 -22.79 -19.22
C ASN A 50 -15.72 -21.87 -18.20
N THR A 51 -15.26 -22.41 -17.07
CA THR A 51 -14.48 -21.64 -16.07
C THR A 51 -12.98 -21.97 -16.06
N GLU A 52 -12.54 -22.93 -16.87
CA GLU A 52 -11.14 -23.38 -16.89
C GLU A 52 -10.40 -22.88 -18.14
N SER A 53 -9.52 -21.90 -17.94
CA SER A 53 -8.50 -21.51 -18.91
C SER A 53 -7.23 -22.33 -18.64
N LYS A 54 -6.63 -22.92 -19.69
CA LYS A 54 -5.35 -23.65 -19.60
C LYS A 54 -4.13 -22.78 -19.24
N LEU A 55 -4.29 -21.44 -19.17
CA LEU A 55 -3.24 -20.47 -18.78
C LEU A 55 -3.60 -19.81 -17.45
N SER A 56 -2.75 -19.98 -16.42
CA SER A 56 -3.00 -19.53 -15.03
C SER A 56 -3.17 -18.01 -14.89
N GLU A 57 -2.47 -17.22 -15.70
CA GLU A 57 -2.52 -15.74 -15.63
C GLU A 57 -3.84 -15.14 -16.17
N LEU A 58 -4.57 -15.86 -17.04
CA LEU A 58 -5.83 -15.39 -17.64
C LEU A 58 -7.08 -15.81 -16.85
N VAL A 59 -6.94 -16.69 -15.85
CA VAL A 59 -8.07 -17.24 -15.08
C VAL A 59 -8.85 -16.14 -14.36
N CYS A 60 -8.17 -15.19 -13.71
CA CYS A 60 -8.84 -14.11 -12.96
C CYS A 60 -9.70 -13.21 -13.86
N ILE A 61 -9.24 -12.91 -15.07
CA ILE A 61 -9.97 -12.06 -16.02
C ILE A 61 -11.14 -12.81 -16.65
N PHE A 62 -10.96 -14.11 -16.93
CA PHE A 62 -12.04 -14.95 -17.44
C PHE A 62 -13.18 -15.09 -16.41
N VAL A 63 -12.84 -15.21 -15.12
CA VAL A 63 -13.82 -15.19 -14.02
C VAL A 63 -14.53 -13.84 -13.93
N ALA A 64 -13.81 -12.73 -14.03
CA ALA A 64 -14.41 -11.40 -13.99
C ALA A 64 -15.37 -11.13 -15.17
N LEU A 65 -15.04 -11.62 -16.37
CA LEU A 65 -15.94 -11.56 -17.53
C LEU A 65 -17.16 -12.48 -17.36
N SER A 66 -16.96 -13.65 -16.75
CA SER A 66 -18.03 -14.59 -16.41
C SER A 66 -19.01 -13.98 -15.39
N ASP A 67 -18.51 -13.28 -14.37
CA ASP A 67 -19.34 -12.56 -13.38
C ASP A 67 -20.21 -11.48 -14.05
N GLU A 68 -19.63 -10.67 -14.93
CA GLU A 68 -20.39 -9.64 -15.65
C GLU A 68 -21.43 -10.24 -16.61
N GLY A 69 -21.10 -11.38 -17.22
CA GLY A 69 -22.03 -12.15 -18.02
C GLY A 69 -23.21 -12.70 -17.21
N LEU A 70 -22.98 -13.14 -15.97
CA LEU A 70 -24.04 -13.58 -15.06
C LEU A 70 -24.94 -12.41 -14.65
N SER A 71 -24.38 -11.22 -14.43
CA SER A 71 -25.16 -10.01 -14.15
C SER A 71 -26.09 -9.64 -15.31
N LEU A 72 -25.62 -9.73 -16.56
CA LEU A 72 -26.48 -9.51 -17.73
C LEU A 72 -27.58 -10.58 -17.84
N LEU A 73 -27.26 -11.84 -17.56
CA LEU A 73 -28.25 -12.92 -17.55
C LEU A 73 -29.30 -12.69 -16.46
N ASN A 74 -28.90 -12.29 -15.26
CA ASN A 74 -29.80 -11.97 -14.15
C ASN A 74 -30.78 -10.86 -14.53
N TYR A 75 -30.27 -9.75 -15.11
CA TYR A 75 -31.12 -8.66 -15.61
C TYR A 75 -32.10 -9.15 -16.70
N THR A 76 -31.61 -9.92 -17.67
CA THR A 76 -32.44 -10.43 -18.77
C THR A 76 -33.57 -11.34 -18.25
N MET A 77 -33.28 -12.19 -17.26
CA MET A 77 -34.29 -13.04 -16.61
C MET A 77 -35.25 -12.22 -15.73
N GLY A 78 -34.81 -11.08 -15.19
CA GLY A 78 -35.67 -10.16 -14.44
C GLY A 78 -36.76 -9.48 -15.27
N ILE A 79 -36.66 -9.49 -16.61
CA ILE A 79 -37.67 -8.95 -17.55
C ILE A 79 -38.45 -10.08 -18.25
N ALA A 80 -38.07 -11.34 -18.02
CA ALA A 80 -38.66 -12.46 -18.73
C ALA A 80 -40.12 -12.72 -18.33
N THR A 81 -40.93 -13.20 -19.28
CA THR A 81 -42.24 -13.80 -18.97
C THR A 81 -42.07 -15.17 -18.30
N TRP A 82 -43.00 -15.58 -17.44
CA TRP A 82 -42.95 -16.86 -16.69
C TRP A 82 -42.59 -18.08 -17.56
N SER A 83 -43.20 -18.21 -18.74
CA SER A 83 -42.94 -19.31 -19.68
C SER A 83 -41.47 -19.38 -20.14
N LYS A 84 -40.87 -18.23 -20.44
CA LYS A 84 -39.48 -18.12 -20.91
C LYS A 84 -38.49 -18.30 -19.74
N TYR A 85 -38.82 -17.79 -18.57
CA TYR A 85 -38.04 -17.96 -17.35
C TYR A 85 -37.96 -19.42 -16.92
N VAL A 86 -39.11 -20.11 -16.81
CA VAL A 86 -39.17 -21.52 -16.40
C VAL A 86 -38.48 -22.41 -17.42
N ALA A 87 -38.64 -22.14 -18.73
CA ALA A 87 -37.94 -22.89 -19.76
C ALA A 87 -36.40 -22.77 -19.63
N CYS A 88 -35.88 -21.58 -19.32
CA CYS A 88 -34.47 -21.35 -19.05
C CYS A 88 -34.02 -22.13 -17.80
N LEU A 89 -34.74 -21.99 -16.69
CA LEU A 89 -34.42 -22.67 -15.43
C LEU A 89 -34.47 -24.19 -15.56
N ASP A 90 -35.51 -24.77 -16.18
CA ASP A 90 -35.62 -26.21 -16.42
C ASP A 90 -34.52 -26.73 -17.36
N SER A 91 -34.09 -25.94 -18.35
CA SER A 91 -32.97 -26.31 -19.23
C SER A 91 -31.67 -26.45 -18.44
N TRP A 92 -31.35 -25.48 -17.58
CA TRP A 92 -30.14 -25.52 -16.75
C TRP A 92 -30.21 -26.57 -15.62
N LEU A 93 -31.39 -26.79 -15.04
CA LEU A 93 -31.61 -27.88 -14.08
C LEU A 93 -31.44 -29.26 -14.73
N LYS A 94 -31.93 -29.46 -15.96
CA LYS A 94 -31.69 -30.70 -16.73
C LYS A 94 -30.23 -30.86 -17.15
N HIS A 95 -29.54 -29.75 -17.44
CA HIS A 95 -28.11 -29.78 -17.79
C HIS A 95 -27.24 -30.19 -16.59
N LEU A 96 -27.65 -29.82 -15.36
CA LEU A 96 -27.00 -30.26 -14.12
C LEU A 96 -27.05 -31.78 -13.94
N ASP A 97 -28.13 -32.45 -14.35
CA ASP A 97 -28.27 -33.90 -14.28
C ASP A 97 -27.43 -34.66 -15.33
N LYS A 98 -26.95 -33.99 -16.39
CA LYS A 98 -26.30 -34.62 -17.56
C LYS A 98 -24.78 -34.42 -17.65
N SER A 99 -24.22 -33.35 -17.06
CA SER A 99 -22.80 -32.96 -17.22
C SER A 99 -22.03 -33.04 -15.89
N GLU A 100 -20.97 -33.85 -15.81
CA GLU A 100 -20.06 -33.92 -14.65
C GLU A 100 -18.92 -32.87 -14.73
N GLU A 101 -18.44 -32.51 -15.93
CA GLU A 101 -17.24 -31.66 -16.10
C GLU A 101 -17.46 -30.16 -15.79
N ASN A 102 -18.68 -29.61 -15.91
CA ASN A 102 -18.95 -28.15 -15.75
C ASN A 102 -20.02 -27.81 -14.68
N GLN A 103 -20.13 -28.62 -13.63
CA GLN A 103 -21.16 -28.41 -12.58
C GLN A 103 -21.05 -27.06 -11.85
N LYS A 104 -19.83 -26.55 -11.61
CA LYS A 104 -19.60 -25.28 -10.91
C LYS A 104 -20.15 -24.08 -11.69
N ALA A 105 -19.88 -24.04 -12.98
CA ALA A 105 -20.40 -23.04 -13.91
C ALA A 105 -21.94 -23.09 -13.98
N THR A 106 -22.48 -24.30 -14.11
CA THR A 106 -23.94 -24.54 -14.16
C THR A 106 -24.65 -24.06 -12.88
N ILE A 107 -24.07 -24.33 -11.70
CA ILE A 107 -24.66 -23.87 -10.43
C ILE A 107 -24.65 -22.35 -10.32
N ARG A 108 -23.58 -21.65 -10.74
CA ARG A 108 -23.55 -20.18 -10.76
C ARG A 108 -24.64 -19.59 -11.64
N VAL A 109 -24.89 -20.21 -12.80
CA VAL A 109 -26.00 -19.81 -13.69
C VAL A 109 -27.35 -20.04 -13.02
N ILE A 110 -27.59 -21.20 -12.40
CA ILE A 110 -28.86 -21.48 -11.69
C ILE A 110 -29.09 -20.46 -10.58
N VAL A 111 -28.07 -20.13 -9.79
CA VAL A 111 -28.16 -19.11 -8.73
C VAL A 111 -28.56 -17.75 -9.32
N ALA A 112 -27.90 -17.30 -10.38
CA ALA A 112 -28.22 -16.03 -11.03
C ALA A 112 -29.66 -15.98 -11.58
N VAL A 113 -30.16 -17.08 -12.16
CA VAL A 113 -31.55 -17.18 -12.64
C VAL A 113 -32.55 -17.18 -11.48
N VAL A 114 -32.28 -17.91 -10.40
CA VAL A 114 -33.16 -17.95 -9.22
C VAL A 114 -33.23 -16.58 -8.52
N GLU A 115 -32.13 -15.83 -8.44
CA GLU A 115 -32.13 -14.49 -7.87
C GLU A 115 -33.00 -13.49 -8.65
N ALA A 116 -33.12 -13.69 -9.98
CA ALA A 116 -33.95 -12.88 -10.87
C ALA A 116 -35.47 -13.14 -10.77
N PHE A 117 -35.90 -14.05 -9.89
CA PHE A 117 -37.32 -14.35 -9.66
C PHE A 117 -38.07 -13.11 -9.15
N HIS A 118 -39.14 -12.68 -9.84
CA HIS A 118 -39.91 -11.47 -9.51
C HIS A 118 -41.43 -11.68 -9.55
N TYR A 119 -41.88 -12.92 -9.75
CA TYR A 119 -43.30 -13.23 -9.94
C TYR A 119 -44.06 -13.31 -8.61
N ASP A 120 -45.31 -12.87 -8.62
CA ASP A 120 -46.22 -12.96 -7.47
C ASP A 120 -46.81 -14.39 -7.35
N VAL A 121 -46.79 -14.94 -6.13
CA VAL A 121 -47.13 -16.34 -5.83
C VAL A 121 -48.36 -16.38 -4.93
N ALA A 122 -49.36 -17.17 -5.33
CA ALA A 122 -50.57 -17.37 -4.55
C ALA A 122 -50.30 -18.10 -3.22
N ASP A 123 -51.10 -17.82 -2.19
CA ASP A 123 -51.03 -18.56 -0.91
C ASP A 123 -51.63 -19.97 -1.06
N VAL A 124 -51.35 -20.86 -0.10
CA VAL A 124 -51.74 -22.28 -0.14
C VAL A 124 -53.26 -22.47 -0.23
N GLY A 125 -54.06 -21.50 0.24
CA GLY A 125 -55.52 -21.52 0.21
C GLY A 125 -56.20 -20.78 -0.94
N GLU A 126 -55.48 -20.05 -1.79
CA GLU A 126 -56.08 -19.34 -2.94
C GLU A 126 -56.45 -20.33 -4.05
N VAL A 127 -57.72 -20.28 -4.48
CA VAL A 127 -58.28 -21.04 -5.61
C VAL A 127 -58.47 -20.09 -6.80
N VAL A 128 -58.57 -20.62 -8.03
CA VAL A 128 -58.81 -19.79 -9.22
C VAL A 128 -60.20 -19.15 -9.10
N ASN A 129 -60.26 -17.81 -9.03
CA ASN A 129 -61.52 -17.07 -9.06
C ASN A 129 -62.24 -17.30 -10.40
N GLU A 130 -63.57 -17.20 -10.43
CA GLU A 130 -64.40 -17.38 -11.64
C GLU A 130 -64.00 -16.44 -12.80
N GLU A 131 -63.37 -15.30 -12.49
CA GLU A 131 -62.87 -14.31 -13.46
C GLU A 131 -61.47 -14.61 -14.02
N GLY A 132 -60.80 -15.70 -13.59
CA GLY A 132 -59.51 -16.15 -14.13
C GLY A 132 -58.29 -15.28 -13.79
N THR A 133 -58.47 -14.14 -13.12
CA THR A 133 -57.44 -13.14 -12.79
C THR A 133 -56.31 -13.68 -11.90
N ASN A 134 -56.60 -14.63 -10.99
CA ASN A 134 -55.62 -15.27 -10.11
C ASN A 134 -54.99 -16.56 -10.70
N GLY A 135 -55.42 -17.00 -11.88
CA GLY A 135 -55.00 -18.28 -12.47
C GLY A 135 -53.47 -18.40 -12.65
N THR A 136 -52.81 -17.33 -13.07
CA THR A 136 -51.35 -17.30 -13.27
C THR A 136 -50.59 -17.48 -11.96
N ARG A 137 -51.03 -16.85 -10.85
CA ARG A 137 -50.40 -16.93 -9.52
C ARG A 137 -50.50 -18.35 -8.92
N VAL A 138 -51.64 -19.01 -9.15
CA VAL A 138 -51.88 -20.40 -8.74
C VAL A 138 -51.04 -21.38 -9.56
N VAL A 139 -50.92 -21.19 -10.87
CA VAL A 139 -50.05 -22.01 -11.75
C VAL A 139 -48.58 -21.89 -11.34
N ILE A 140 -48.13 -20.69 -11.00
CA ILE A 140 -46.78 -20.44 -10.49
C ILE A 140 -46.57 -21.18 -9.16
N ARG A 141 -47.48 -21.04 -8.19
CA ARG A 141 -47.44 -21.73 -6.89
C ARG A 141 -47.35 -23.25 -7.05
N ASP A 142 -48.22 -23.83 -7.88
CA ASP A 142 -48.29 -25.29 -8.07
C ASP A 142 -47.02 -25.83 -8.72
N LYS A 143 -46.46 -25.12 -9.71
CA LYS A 143 -45.19 -25.49 -10.34
C LYS A 143 -44.00 -25.33 -9.39
N LEU A 144 -44.01 -24.27 -8.56
CA LEU A 144 -42.98 -24.01 -7.55
C LEU A 144 -42.92 -25.14 -6.50
N ASN A 145 -44.09 -25.52 -5.95
CA ASN A 145 -44.20 -26.53 -4.91
C ASN A 145 -44.02 -27.97 -5.43
N ARG A 146 -44.52 -28.29 -6.63
CA ARG A 146 -44.45 -29.65 -7.17
C ARG A 146 -43.12 -29.96 -7.85
N GLU A 147 -42.44 -28.98 -8.42
CA GLU A 147 -41.25 -29.24 -9.25
C GLU A 147 -40.01 -28.44 -8.83
N ILE A 148 -40.08 -27.12 -8.70
CA ILE A 148 -38.88 -26.28 -8.55
C ILE A 148 -38.24 -26.44 -7.16
N LEU A 149 -39.00 -26.25 -6.07
CA LEU A 149 -38.48 -26.37 -4.70
C LEU A 149 -38.01 -27.79 -4.35
N PRO A 150 -38.71 -28.88 -4.74
CA PRO A 150 -38.21 -30.24 -4.57
C PRO A 150 -36.92 -30.50 -5.36
N LYS A 151 -36.82 -30.04 -6.63
CA LYS A 151 -35.59 -30.17 -7.43
C LYS A 151 -34.43 -29.40 -6.81
N LEU A 152 -34.65 -28.17 -6.33
CA LEU A 152 -33.63 -27.38 -5.63
C LEU A 152 -33.20 -28.04 -4.32
N THR A 153 -34.15 -28.56 -3.54
CA THR A 153 -33.85 -29.29 -2.30
C THR A 153 -33.09 -30.58 -2.59
N LYS A 154 -33.42 -31.29 -3.67
CA LYS A 154 -32.65 -32.44 -4.18
C LYS A 154 -31.24 -32.03 -4.61
N CYS A 155 -31.07 -30.87 -5.24
CA CYS A 155 -29.76 -30.32 -5.61
C CYS A 155 -28.90 -29.98 -4.38
N ILE A 156 -29.50 -29.42 -3.33
CA ILE A 156 -28.82 -29.13 -2.05
C ILE A 156 -28.45 -30.45 -1.33
N ASN A 157 -29.32 -31.46 -1.41
CA ASN A 157 -29.11 -32.76 -0.76
C ASN A 157 -28.14 -33.68 -1.51
N GLY A 158 -28.05 -33.57 -2.83
CA GLY A 158 -27.25 -34.43 -3.71
C GLY A 158 -27.73 -35.90 -3.72
N LYS A 159 -26.94 -36.78 -4.34
CA LYS A 159 -27.15 -38.25 -4.29
C LYS A 159 -26.90 -38.86 -2.90
N SER A 160 -26.61 -38.05 -1.88
CA SER A 160 -26.40 -38.50 -0.50
C SER A 160 -27.63 -39.14 0.15
N ALA A 161 -28.84 -38.88 -0.36
CA ALA A 161 -30.06 -39.55 0.11
C ALA A 161 -30.12 -41.03 -0.31
N GLU A 162 -29.74 -41.36 -1.54
CA GLU A 162 -29.78 -42.73 -2.09
C GLU A 162 -28.66 -43.63 -1.55
N LEU A 163 -27.54 -43.05 -1.08
CA LEU A 163 -26.34 -43.78 -0.63
C LEU A 163 -26.25 -43.97 0.90
N SER A 164 -27.23 -43.51 1.68
CA SER A 164 -27.23 -43.75 3.14
C SER A 164 -27.50 -45.22 3.50
N VAL A 165 -28.19 -45.98 2.62
CA VAL A 165 -28.54 -47.39 2.85
C VAL A 165 -27.40 -48.35 2.43
N HIS A 166 -26.57 -47.98 1.46
CA HIS A 166 -25.49 -48.85 0.95
C HIS A 166 -24.07 -48.50 1.45
N ARG A 167 -23.94 -47.68 2.50
CA ARG A 167 -22.63 -47.24 3.03
C ARG A 167 -21.81 -48.35 3.71
N LYS A 168 -22.40 -49.54 3.99
CA LYS A 168 -21.73 -50.66 4.66
C LYS A 168 -21.19 -51.76 3.74
N ALA A 169 -21.41 -51.69 2.43
CA ALA A 169 -20.86 -52.65 1.49
C ALA A 169 -20.43 -51.96 0.21
N ARG A 170 -19.15 -51.60 0.11
CA ARG A 170 -18.38 -51.70 -1.15
C ARG A 170 -16.90 -51.40 -0.96
N THR A 171 -16.12 -52.32 -1.51
CA THR A 171 -14.67 -52.34 -1.69
C THR A 171 -14.20 -51.31 -2.73
N ALA A 172 -12.90 -51.00 -2.65
CA ALA A 172 -12.17 -49.87 -3.24
C ALA A 172 -12.13 -49.73 -4.78
N ALA A 173 -13.07 -50.28 -5.54
CA ALA A 173 -12.99 -50.35 -7.01
C ALA A 173 -14.16 -49.67 -7.76
N THR A 174 -14.98 -48.83 -7.11
CA THR A 174 -16.00 -48.05 -7.84
C THR A 174 -16.07 -46.59 -7.45
N LYS A 175 -15.77 -45.74 -8.43
CA LYS A 175 -15.97 -44.28 -8.55
C LYS A 175 -15.61 -43.43 -7.33
N HIS A 176 -14.50 -42.71 -7.46
CA HIS A 176 -14.12 -41.55 -6.64
C HIS A 176 -15.33 -40.61 -6.45
N TYR A 177 -15.86 -40.55 -5.23
CA TYR A 177 -16.80 -39.51 -4.83
C TYR A 177 -15.96 -38.26 -4.50
N SER A 178 -16.04 -37.21 -5.30
CA SER A 178 -15.25 -36.00 -5.07
C SER A 178 -15.90 -35.14 -3.98
N GLU A 179 -15.14 -34.78 -2.95
CA GLU A 179 -15.52 -33.79 -1.94
C GLU A 179 -15.87 -32.40 -2.54
N ASP A 180 -15.51 -32.14 -3.80
CA ASP A 180 -15.78 -30.89 -4.51
C ASP A 180 -17.26 -30.68 -4.85
N ASP A 181 -18.05 -31.74 -4.91
CA ASP A 181 -19.48 -31.67 -5.21
C ASP A 181 -20.27 -30.93 -4.12
N ASP A 182 -19.88 -31.11 -2.85
CA ASP A 182 -20.56 -30.47 -1.73
C ASP A 182 -20.14 -29.00 -1.55
N ILE A 183 -18.91 -28.64 -1.95
CA ILE A 183 -18.44 -27.23 -2.01
C ILE A 183 -19.31 -26.45 -2.98
N LYS A 184 -19.59 -27.04 -4.15
CA LYS A 184 -20.34 -26.40 -5.24
C LYS A 184 -21.82 -26.20 -4.90
N ARG A 185 -22.40 -26.97 -3.96
CA ARG A 185 -23.84 -26.98 -3.64
C ARG A 185 -24.29 -25.96 -2.59
N ALA A 186 -23.37 -25.48 -1.74
CA ALA A 186 -23.73 -24.49 -0.71
C ALA A 186 -24.37 -23.20 -1.27
N PRO A 187 -23.92 -22.60 -2.39
CA PRO A 187 -24.57 -21.43 -2.99
C PRO A 187 -26.02 -21.66 -3.45
N VAL A 188 -26.42 -22.91 -3.73
CA VAL A 188 -27.81 -23.25 -4.07
C VAL A 188 -28.73 -23.06 -2.86
N ALA A 189 -28.23 -23.30 -1.64
CA ALA A 189 -28.97 -23.05 -0.42
C ALA A 189 -29.27 -21.54 -0.26
N LEU A 190 -28.31 -20.67 -0.57
CA LEU A 190 -28.53 -19.22 -0.56
C LEU A 190 -29.62 -18.79 -1.56
N ALA A 191 -29.52 -19.25 -2.80
CA ALA A 191 -30.50 -18.95 -3.83
C ALA A 191 -31.91 -19.44 -3.43
N THR A 192 -31.98 -20.62 -2.80
CA THR A 192 -33.24 -21.18 -2.31
C THR A 192 -33.82 -20.35 -1.16
N VAL A 193 -33.00 -19.89 -0.21
CA VAL A 193 -33.47 -18.98 0.86
C VAL A 193 -33.99 -17.67 0.28
N LYS A 194 -33.25 -17.05 -0.66
CA LYS A 194 -33.69 -15.82 -1.33
C LYS A 194 -35.00 -16.00 -2.10
N LEU A 195 -35.20 -17.16 -2.72
CA LEU A 195 -36.48 -17.53 -3.34
C LEU A 195 -37.59 -17.66 -2.29
N LEU A 196 -37.34 -18.37 -1.19
CA LEU A 196 -38.30 -18.56 -0.10
C LEU A 196 -38.72 -17.25 0.58
N GLN A 197 -37.89 -16.20 0.51
CA GLN A 197 -38.27 -14.85 0.99
C GLN A 197 -39.32 -14.17 0.10
N LYS A 198 -39.37 -14.52 -1.18
CA LYS A 198 -40.31 -13.97 -2.17
C LYS A 198 -41.62 -14.76 -2.25
N VAL A 199 -41.78 -15.78 -1.40
CA VAL A 199 -42.92 -16.70 -1.38
C VAL A 199 -43.69 -16.51 -0.05
N PRO A 200 -45.02 -16.75 0.01
CA PRO A 200 -45.81 -16.60 1.24
C PRO A 200 -45.24 -17.34 2.47
N ASP A 201 -45.49 -16.76 3.65
CA ASP A 201 -44.98 -17.20 4.97
C ASP A 201 -45.30 -18.68 5.29
N SER A 202 -46.43 -19.17 4.81
CA SER A 202 -46.91 -20.55 4.92
C SER A 202 -45.93 -21.55 4.28
N ILE A 203 -45.52 -21.27 3.03
CA ILE A 203 -44.59 -22.12 2.26
C ILE A 203 -43.15 -21.90 2.73
N ARG A 204 -42.80 -20.64 3.06
CA ARG A 204 -41.47 -20.30 3.59
C ARG A 204 -41.14 -21.12 4.84
N SER A 205 -42.06 -21.17 5.80
CA SER A 205 -41.83 -21.88 7.08
C SER A 205 -41.69 -23.40 6.90
N GLN A 206 -42.38 -23.97 5.91
CA GLN A 206 -42.32 -25.41 5.59
C GLN A 206 -40.94 -25.85 5.09
N TYR A 207 -40.30 -25.06 4.22
CA TYR A 207 -39.02 -25.43 3.59
C TYR A 207 -37.79 -24.82 4.29
N LEU A 208 -37.93 -23.69 5.00
CA LEU A 208 -36.82 -22.95 5.60
C LEU A 208 -36.05 -23.78 6.65
N HIS A 209 -36.76 -24.51 7.51
CA HIS A 209 -36.12 -25.37 8.51
C HIS A 209 -35.24 -26.45 7.87
N GLY A 210 -35.72 -27.09 6.80
CA GLY A 210 -34.97 -28.11 6.06
C GLY A 210 -33.68 -27.56 5.42
N VAL A 211 -33.74 -26.33 4.89
CA VAL A 211 -32.55 -25.66 4.32
C VAL A 211 -31.54 -25.29 5.39
N ILE A 212 -31.98 -24.76 6.54
CA ILE A 212 -31.10 -24.40 7.67
C ILE A 212 -30.42 -25.66 8.24
N LEU A 213 -31.18 -26.74 8.47
CA LEU A 213 -30.64 -27.99 8.99
C LEU A 213 -29.59 -28.57 8.05
N LYS A 214 -29.85 -28.52 6.74
CA LYS A 214 -28.89 -28.98 5.74
C LYS A 214 -27.63 -28.10 5.71
N LEU A 215 -27.75 -26.78 5.81
CA LEU A 215 -26.61 -25.86 5.90
C LEU A 215 -25.77 -26.11 7.16
N CYS A 216 -26.40 -26.33 8.31
CA CYS A 216 -25.74 -26.74 9.55
C CYS A 216 -25.02 -28.09 9.41
N SER A 217 -25.59 -29.05 8.68
CA SER A 217 -24.90 -30.32 8.40
C SER A 217 -23.65 -30.14 7.52
N LEU A 218 -23.68 -29.21 6.55
CA LEU A 218 -22.51 -28.89 5.71
C LEU A 218 -21.38 -28.23 6.53
N MET A 219 -21.73 -27.45 7.56
CA MET A 219 -20.76 -26.88 8.50
C MET A 219 -20.02 -27.94 9.35
N ILE A 220 -20.53 -29.18 9.41
CA ILE A 220 -19.92 -30.32 10.12
C ILE A 220 -19.18 -31.28 9.17
N SER A 221 -19.12 -30.96 7.87
CA SER A 221 -18.38 -31.76 6.89
C SER A 221 -16.90 -31.94 7.28
N ARG A 222 -16.29 -33.08 6.91
CA ARG A 222 -14.85 -33.34 7.14
C ARG A 222 -13.95 -32.45 6.28
N SER A 223 -14.43 -32.01 5.12
CA SER A 223 -13.69 -31.15 4.20
C SER A 223 -13.72 -29.68 4.62
N MET A 224 -12.54 -29.06 4.75
CA MET A 224 -12.42 -27.66 5.16
C MET A 224 -13.05 -26.68 4.15
N ASN A 225 -12.88 -26.94 2.86
CA ASN A 225 -13.41 -26.08 1.80
C ASN A 225 -14.94 -26.05 1.80
N VAL A 226 -15.58 -27.19 2.11
CA VAL A 226 -17.04 -27.28 2.27
C VAL A 226 -17.47 -26.45 3.48
N ARG A 227 -16.78 -26.59 4.63
CA ARG A 227 -17.09 -25.82 5.84
C ARG A 227 -16.94 -24.31 5.64
N GLU A 228 -15.89 -23.85 4.96
CA GLU A 228 -15.69 -22.42 4.68
C GLU A 228 -16.77 -21.84 3.77
N THR A 229 -17.14 -22.56 2.72
CA THR A 229 -18.20 -22.13 1.80
C THR A 229 -19.56 -22.14 2.50
N ALA A 230 -19.86 -23.17 3.30
CA ALA A 230 -21.07 -23.23 4.11
C ALA A 230 -21.14 -22.10 5.15
N ARG A 231 -20.03 -21.72 5.78
CA ARG A 231 -19.97 -20.55 6.68
C ARG A 231 -20.26 -19.24 5.95
N LYS A 232 -19.65 -19.01 4.78
CA LYS A 232 -19.91 -17.82 3.96
C LYS A 232 -21.38 -17.72 3.55
N VAL A 233 -21.95 -18.83 3.07
CA VAL A 233 -23.37 -18.92 2.74
C VAL A 233 -24.25 -18.72 3.97
N GLY A 234 -23.88 -19.29 5.13
CA GLY A 234 -24.58 -19.11 6.39
C GLY A 234 -24.67 -17.65 6.83
N VAL A 235 -23.58 -16.88 6.70
CA VAL A 235 -23.59 -15.44 6.96
C VAL A 235 -24.57 -14.73 6.03
N GLN A 236 -24.50 -14.99 4.72
CA GLN A 236 -25.40 -14.39 3.74
C GLN A 236 -26.87 -14.76 3.98
N VAL A 237 -27.15 -16.00 4.43
CA VAL A 237 -28.49 -16.45 4.82
C VAL A 237 -28.98 -15.70 6.07
N CYS A 238 -28.12 -15.51 7.07
CA CYS A 238 -28.45 -14.73 8.27
C CYS A 238 -28.73 -13.25 7.93
N GLU A 239 -27.94 -12.66 7.04
CA GLU A 239 -28.15 -11.28 6.55
C GLU A 239 -29.48 -11.15 5.82
N CYS A 240 -29.83 -12.12 4.97
CA CYS A 240 -31.10 -12.13 4.26
C CYS A 240 -32.28 -12.26 5.24
N LEU A 241 -32.27 -13.24 6.14
CA LEU A 241 -33.39 -13.52 7.06
C LEU A 241 -33.58 -12.46 8.14
N GLY A 242 -32.52 -11.74 8.50
CA GLY A 242 -32.52 -10.70 9.52
C GLY A 242 -32.44 -11.22 10.97
N PRO A 243 -32.41 -10.32 11.96
CA PRO A 243 -32.03 -10.63 13.35
C PRO A 243 -33.04 -11.50 14.10
N ARG A 244 -34.31 -11.52 13.68
CA ARG A 244 -35.38 -12.30 14.34
C ARG A 244 -35.13 -13.82 14.26
N TYR A 245 -34.49 -14.29 13.20
CA TYR A 245 -34.21 -15.71 12.99
C TYR A 245 -32.86 -16.16 13.57
N LEU A 246 -32.01 -15.23 14.02
CA LEU A 246 -30.69 -15.54 14.59
C LEU A 246 -30.77 -16.46 15.83
N PRO A 247 -31.69 -16.28 16.80
CA PRO A 247 -31.82 -17.22 17.93
C PRO A 247 -32.21 -18.62 17.49
N VAL A 248 -33.05 -18.75 16.46
CA VAL A 248 -33.46 -20.06 15.90
C VAL A 248 -32.26 -20.76 15.26
N ILE A 249 -31.49 -20.04 14.44
CA ILE A 249 -30.28 -20.57 13.81
C ILE A 249 -29.25 -21.00 14.87
N ILE A 250 -28.99 -20.17 15.89
CA ILE A 250 -28.05 -20.50 16.97
C ILE A 250 -28.53 -21.72 17.78
N LYS A 251 -29.84 -21.82 18.03
CA LYS A 251 -30.43 -22.98 18.72
C LYS A 251 -30.22 -24.26 17.91
N GLU A 252 -30.49 -24.23 16.60
CA GLU A 252 -30.25 -25.39 15.72
C GLU A 252 -28.77 -25.73 15.62
N MET A 253 -27.88 -24.73 15.50
CA MET A 253 -26.43 -24.94 15.54
C MET A 253 -26.02 -25.64 16.83
N LYS A 254 -26.49 -25.17 18.00
CA LYS A 254 -26.21 -25.79 19.31
C LYS A 254 -26.71 -27.23 19.39
N LEU A 255 -27.83 -27.56 18.76
CA LEU A 255 -28.39 -28.92 18.76
C LEU A 255 -27.58 -29.89 17.91
N ILE A 256 -27.03 -29.45 16.77
CA ILE A 256 -26.30 -30.31 15.84
C ILE A 256 -24.79 -30.36 16.21
N MET A 257 -24.22 -29.24 16.64
CA MET A 257 -22.80 -29.05 16.92
C MET A 257 -22.48 -29.33 18.41
N LYS A 258 -22.53 -30.60 18.82
CA LYS A 258 -22.38 -31.00 20.24
C LYS A 258 -20.94 -31.34 20.69
N LYS A 259 -19.96 -31.41 19.79
CA LYS A 259 -18.58 -31.84 20.08
C LYS A 259 -17.55 -30.97 19.36
N GLY A 260 -16.47 -30.59 20.04
CA GLY A 260 -15.28 -29.95 19.46
C GLY A 260 -15.11 -28.45 19.76
N PHE A 261 -14.32 -27.76 18.92
CA PHE A 261 -13.84 -26.38 19.09
C PHE A 261 -14.89 -25.26 18.92
N GLN A 262 -16.17 -25.55 19.11
CA GLN A 262 -17.28 -24.74 18.58
C GLN A 262 -18.05 -23.96 19.66
N ILE A 263 -17.75 -24.19 20.94
CA ILE A 263 -18.36 -23.51 22.08
C ILE A 263 -17.29 -22.72 22.84
N VAL A 264 -17.51 -21.41 23.01
CA VAL A 264 -16.56 -20.44 23.61
C VAL A 264 -15.99 -20.89 24.96
N VAL A 265 -16.83 -21.36 25.88
CA VAL A 265 -16.37 -21.78 27.23
C VAL A 265 -15.50 -23.03 27.15
N GLN A 266 -15.93 -24.00 26.35
CA GLN A 266 -15.19 -25.26 26.17
C GLN A 266 -13.85 -25.00 25.48
N GLU A 267 -13.85 -24.11 24.48
CA GLU A 267 -12.67 -23.73 23.70
C GLU A 267 -11.57 -23.09 24.56
N GLN A 268 -11.90 -22.37 25.64
CA GLN A 268 -10.93 -21.60 26.42
C GLN A 268 -10.57 -22.20 27.78
N PHE A 269 -11.50 -22.92 28.44
CA PHE A 269 -11.37 -23.30 29.86
C PHE A 269 -11.55 -24.79 30.15
N GLU A 270 -12.08 -25.59 29.21
CA GLU A 270 -12.28 -27.04 29.41
C GLU A 270 -11.21 -27.88 28.71
N ALA A 271 -11.33 -29.22 28.73
CA ALA A 271 -10.37 -30.15 28.10
C ALA A 271 -10.07 -29.83 26.62
N VAL A 272 -11.04 -29.25 25.90
CA VAL A 272 -10.89 -28.82 24.49
C VAL A 272 -9.82 -27.73 24.32
N SER A 273 -9.59 -26.89 25.34
CA SER A 273 -8.48 -25.92 25.36
C SER A 273 -7.11 -26.61 25.40
N GLU A 274 -7.00 -27.71 26.13
CA GLU A 274 -5.75 -28.50 26.21
C GLU A 274 -5.50 -29.26 24.90
N GLU A 275 -6.55 -29.81 24.29
CA GLU A 275 -6.49 -30.44 22.95
C GLU A 275 -5.96 -29.46 21.89
N LYS A 276 -6.36 -28.18 21.94
CA LYS A 276 -5.83 -27.15 21.04
C LYS A 276 -4.34 -26.89 21.21
N GLU A 277 -3.70 -27.30 22.30
CA GLU A 277 -2.26 -27.10 22.49
C GLU A 277 -1.42 -28.22 21.86
N ILE A 278 -2.04 -29.36 21.57
CA ILE A 278 -1.38 -30.53 20.98
C ILE A 278 -1.01 -30.25 19.52
N GLY A 279 0.29 -30.34 19.22
CA GLY A 279 0.84 -30.02 17.89
C GLY A 279 0.27 -30.87 16.75
N GLN A 280 -0.02 -32.15 17.00
CA GLN A 280 -0.63 -33.06 16.02
C GLN A 280 -2.03 -32.60 15.62
N ILE A 281 -2.86 -32.20 16.60
CA ILE A 281 -4.22 -31.69 16.36
C ILE A 281 -4.16 -30.36 15.59
N LYS A 282 -3.22 -29.47 15.94
CA LYS A 282 -2.99 -28.23 15.16
C LYS A 282 -2.55 -28.50 13.73
N ALA A 283 -1.79 -29.56 13.47
CA ALA A 283 -1.31 -29.88 12.13
C ALA A 283 -2.46 -30.34 11.22
N GLU A 284 -3.36 -31.19 11.73
CA GLU A 284 -4.48 -31.75 10.97
C GLU A 284 -5.71 -30.82 10.91
N VAL A 285 -5.97 -30.03 11.96
CA VAL A 285 -7.16 -29.18 12.06
C VAL A 285 -6.77 -27.71 12.08
N SER A 286 -7.00 -27.02 10.96
CA SER A 286 -6.73 -25.57 10.85
C SER A 286 -7.60 -24.73 11.80
N GLU A 287 -8.82 -25.18 12.14
CA GLU A 287 -9.69 -24.52 13.13
C GLU A 287 -9.09 -24.53 14.55
N ALA A 288 -8.24 -25.51 14.88
CA ALA A 288 -7.51 -25.53 16.15
C ALA A 288 -6.40 -24.46 16.21
N LYS A 289 -5.90 -24.00 15.05
CA LYS A 289 -4.94 -22.88 14.97
C LYS A 289 -5.60 -21.52 15.20
N LYS A 290 -6.90 -21.39 14.89
CA LYS A 290 -7.65 -20.13 15.03
C LYS A 290 -8.27 -20.02 16.44
N ASN A 291 -8.31 -18.81 16.99
CA ASN A 291 -8.99 -18.49 18.24
C ASN A 291 -9.93 -17.28 18.05
N PRO A 292 -11.20 -17.48 17.62
CA PRO A 292 -12.16 -16.40 17.37
C PRO A 292 -12.85 -15.89 18.64
N THR A 293 -12.66 -16.56 19.78
CA THR A 293 -13.34 -16.22 21.04
C THR A 293 -13.11 -14.75 21.48
N PRO A 294 -11.88 -14.18 21.44
CA PRO A 294 -11.65 -12.77 21.80
C PRO A 294 -12.50 -11.79 20.97
N GLY A 295 -12.60 -12.00 19.66
CA GLY A 295 -13.44 -11.16 18.77
C GLY A 295 -14.94 -11.34 19.03
N THR A 296 -15.36 -12.54 19.44
CA THR A 296 -16.75 -12.81 19.84
C THR A 296 -17.12 -12.07 21.12
N MET A 297 -16.21 -12.02 22.10
CA MET A 297 -16.40 -11.25 23.34
C MET A 297 -16.48 -9.74 23.09
N LEU A 298 -15.69 -9.23 22.14
CA LEU A 298 -15.76 -7.83 21.70
C LEU A 298 -17.14 -7.50 21.11
N LEU A 299 -17.63 -8.32 20.16
CA LEU A 299 -18.94 -8.13 19.55
C LEU A 299 -20.08 -8.24 20.58
N LEU A 300 -19.96 -9.19 21.52
CA LEU A 300 -20.92 -9.33 22.60
C LEU A 300 -20.97 -8.07 23.47
N GLY A 301 -19.82 -7.51 23.85
CA GLY A 301 -19.74 -6.25 24.60
C GLY A 301 -20.40 -5.08 23.88
N ARG A 302 -20.30 -5.01 22.54
CA ARG A 302 -20.84 -3.92 21.73
C ARG A 302 -22.37 -3.91 21.62
N TYR A 303 -23.02 -5.08 21.66
CA TYR A 303 -24.46 -5.22 21.42
C TYR A 303 -25.26 -5.76 22.62
N VAL A 304 -24.61 -6.06 23.74
CA VAL A 304 -25.30 -6.53 24.95
C VAL A 304 -26.17 -5.41 25.55
N SER A 305 -27.37 -5.75 26.02
CA SER A 305 -28.21 -4.78 26.74
C SER A 305 -27.68 -4.54 28.17
N PRO A 306 -27.82 -3.32 28.74
CA PRO A 306 -27.30 -3.00 30.07
C PRO A 306 -27.80 -3.94 31.19
N SER A 307 -29.05 -4.41 31.08
CA SER A 307 -29.68 -5.30 32.07
C SER A 307 -29.00 -6.67 32.20
N VAL A 308 -28.33 -7.14 31.14
CA VAL A 308 -27.74 -8.49 31.08
C VAL A 308 -26.24 -8.48 31.42
N VAL A 309 -25.58 -7.32 31.41
CA VAL A 309 -24.12 -7.19 31.64
C VAL A 309 -23.71 -7.78 33.00
N GLY A 310 -24.44 -7.46 34.07
CA GLY A 310 -24.17 -7.99 35.41
C GLY A 310 -24.31 -9.52 35.49
N THR A 311 -25.32 -10.08 34.82
CA THR A 311 -25.52 -11.53 34.76
C THR A 311 -24.37 -12.22 34.03
N LEU A 312 -23.88 -11.64 32.94
CA LEU A 312 -22.75 -12.16 32.19
C LEU A 312 -21.46 -12.12 33.03
N LEU A 313 -21.20 -11.01 33.74
CA LEU A 313 -20.02 -10.89 34.60
C LEU A 313 -20.04 -11.87 35.77
N ASN A 314 -21.20 -12.10 36.39
CA ASN A 314 -21.33 -13.11 37.44
C ASN A 314 -21.01 -14.53 36.94
N ARG A 315 -21.32 -14.84 35.67
CA ARG A 315 -20.86 -16.10 35.05
C ARG A 315 -19.32 -16.14 34.92
N PHE A 316 -18.69 -15.03 34.57
CA PHE A 316 -17.22 -14.94 34.53
C PHE A 316 -16.58 -15.05 35.92
N VAL A 317 -17.21 -14.51 36.98
CA VAL A 317 -16.74 -14.67 38.36
C VAL A 317 -16.67 -16.15 38.73
N ALA A 318 -17.77 -16.89 38.52
CA ALA A 318 -17.81 -18.32 38.80
C ALA A 318 -16.75 -19.11 38.02
N ILE A 319 -16.51 -18.76 36.74
CA ILE A 319 -15.45 -19.37 35.93
C ILE A 319 -14.08 -19.06 36.53
N VAL A 320 -13.76 -17.78 36.79
CA VAL A 320 -12.44 -17.35 37.29
C VAL A 320 -12.13 -17.94 38.66
N GLU A 321 -13.12 -18.14 39.52
CA GLU A 321 -12.97 -18.80 40.82
C GLU A 321 -12.65 -20.30 40.67
N SER A 322 -13.18 -20.97 39.64
CA SER A 322 -12.89 -22.38 39.35
C SER A 322 -11.50 -22.64 38.71
N LEU A 323 -10.86 -21.62 38.13
CA LEU A 323 -9.57 -21.79 37.43
C LEU A 323 -8.42 -22.09 38.40
N THR A 324 -7.53 -23.02 38.06
CA THR A 324 -6.34 -23.34 38.88
C THR A 324 -5.02 -22.93 38.23
N SER A 325 -4.98 -22.81 36.89
CA SER A 325 -3.77 -22.51 36.12
C SER A 325 -3.57 -21.00 35.88
N ALA A 326 -2.35 -20.49 36.10
CA ALA A 326 -1.96 -19.11 35.79
C ALA A 326 -2.16 -18.75 34.31
N LYS A 327 -2.00 -19.73 33.41
CA LYS A 327 -2.21 -19.55 31.97
C LYS A 327 -3.69 -19.33 31.63
N MET A 328 -4.58 -20.10 32.26
CA MET A 328 -6.03 -19.94 32.09
C MET A 328 -6.51 -18.61 32.68
N ILE A 329 -5.93 -18.17 33.80
CA ILE A 329 -6.18 -16.85 34.39
C ILE A 329 -5.78 -15.73 33.43
N SER A 330 -4.62 -15.82 32.78
CA SER A 330 -4.20 -14.86 31.75
C SER A 330 -5.16 -14.81 30.55
N ARG A 331 -5.70 -15.97 30.12
CA ARG A 331 -6.74 -16.01 29.07
C ARG A 331 -8.03 -15.33 29.52
N ALA A 332 -8.50 -15.59 30.74
CA ALA A 332 -9.67 -14.92 31.29
C ALA A 332 -9.51 -13.40 31.34
N ARG A 333 -8.32 -12.90 31.75
CA ARG A 333 -7.98 -11.46 31.70
C ARG A 333 -8.11 -10.88 30.30
N ASN A 334 -7.57 -11.57 29.29
CA ASN A 334 -7.67 -11.13 27.89
C ASN A 334 -9.13 -11.09 27.40
N LEU A 335 -9.94 -12.11 27.71
CA LEU A 335 -11.36 -12.13 27.32
C LEU A 335 -12.17 -11.01 27.96
N LEU A 336 -11.94 -10.73 29.25
CA LEU A 336 -12.55 -9.61 29.94
C LEU A 336 -12.09 -8.26 29.36
N SER A 337 -10.82 -8.14 28.99
CA SER A 337 -10.29 -6.94 28.32
C SER A 337 -10.97 -6.69 26.96
N MET A 338 -11.16 -7.74 26.15
CA MET A 338 -11.92 -7.62 24.88
C MET A 338 -13.38 -7.26 25.12
N PHE A 339 -13.99 -7.83 26.16
CA PHE A 339 -15.36 -7.48 26.55
C PHE A 339 -15.47 -6.01 26.99
N ALA A 340 -14.49 -5.50 27.76
CA ALA A 340 -14.41 -4.09 28.14
C ALA A 340 -14.32 -3.17 26.91
N ASN A 341 -13.43 -3.49 25.96
CA ASN A 341 -13.32 -2.73 24.71
C ASN A 341 -14.64 -2.73 23.92
N GLY A 342 -15.40 -3.83 23.95
CA GLY A 342 -16.71 -3.90 23.31
C GLY A 342 -17.75 -3.05 24.03
N LEU A 343 -17.76 -3.08 25.36
CA LEU A 343 -18.67 -2.27 26.18
C LEU A 343 -18.48 -0.78 25.97
N LYS A 344 -17.23 -0.31 25.81
CA LYS A 344 -16.93 1.09 25.50
C LYS A 344 -17.73 1.60 24.28
N ASP A 345 -17.78 0.81 23.21
CA ASP A 345 -18.41 1.19 21.93
C ASP A 345 -19.91 0.86 21.86
N ASN A 346 -20.51 0.47 22.99
CA ASN A 346 -21.90 0.03 23.05
C ASN A 346 -22.88 1.22 23.05
N GLN A 347 -23.58 1.40 21.93
CA GLN A 347 -24.57 2.47 21.76
C GLN A 347 -25.79 2.33 22.70
N GLY A 348 -26.11 1.11 23.14
CA GLY A 348 -27.22 0.82 24.04
C GLY A 348 -26.90 1.03 25.53
N PHE A 349 -25.64 1.34 25.87
CA PHE A 349 -25.18 1.53 27.25
C PHE A 349 -24.59 2.93 27.42
N SER A 350 -25.35 3.85 28.02
CA SER A 350 -24.91 5.25 28.13
C SER A 350 -23.60 5.41 28.92
N PRO A 351 -22.69 6.35 28.54
CA PRO A 351 -21.43 6.56 29.25
C PRO A 351 -21.60 6.89 30.75
N SER A 352 -22.69 7.59 31.10
CA SER A 352 -23.03 7.89 32.49
C SER A 352 -23.36 6.63 33.29
N SER A 353 -24.18 5.74 32.72
CA SER A 353 -24.51 4.45 33.35
C SER A 353 -23.30 3.51 33.41
N GLN A 354 -22.40 3.59 32.43
CA GLN A 354 -21.14 2.85 32.44
C GLN A 354 -20.22 3.31 33.57
N LEU A 355 -20.10 4.62 33.83
CA LEU A 355 -19.31 5.13 34.97
C LEU A 355 -19.86 4.62 36.31
N ILE A 356 -21.18 4.61 36.49
CA ILE A 356 -21.82 4.06 37.71
C ILE A 356 -21.47 2.58 37.86
N PHE A 357 -21.60 1.81 36.78
CA PHE A 357 -21.26 0.41 36.75
C PHE A 357 -19.77 0.17 37.09
N ILE A 358 -18.85 0.93 36.48
CA ILE A 358 -17.41 0.84 36.75
C ILE A 358 -17.12 1.16 38.21
N HIS A 359 -17.69 2.24 38.75
CA HIS A 359 -17.53 2.62 40.14
C HIS A 359 -17.97 1.50 41.08
N GLN A 360 -19.15 0.90 40.83
CA GLN A 360 -19.65 -0.24 41.60
C GLN A 360 -18.69 -1.45 41.55
N VAL A 361 -18.15 -1.77 40.37
CA VAL A 361 -17.20 -2.88 40.22
C VAL A 361 -15.87 -2.58 40.93
N ILE A 362 -15.34 -1.35 40.84
CA ILE A 362 -14.11 -0.96 41.52
C ILE A 362 -14.27 -1.06 43.04
N VAL A 363 -15.31 -0.45 43.60
CA VAL A 363 -15.57 -0.45 45.06
C VAL A 363 -15.75 -1.88 45.57
N SER A 364 -16.60 -2.68 44.92
CA SER A 364 -16.84 -4.07 45.33
C SER A 364 -15.58 -4.93 45.32
N ASN A 365 -14.69 -4.74 44.34
CA ASN A 365 -13.44 -5.52 44.26
C ASN A 365 -12.35 -4.99 45.20
N ILE A 366 -12.31 -3.68 45.47
CA ILE A 366 -11.41 -3.08 46.48
C ILE A 366 -11.78 -3.59 47.89
N GLU A 367 -13.06 -3.63 48.23
CA GLU A 367 -13.55 -4.16 49.51
C GLU A 367 -13.16 -5.64 49.69
N LYS A 368 -13.37 -6.46 48.66
CA LYS A 368 -12.96 -7.88 48.63
C LYS A 368 -11.44 -8.11 48.75
N MET A 369 -10.62 -7.08 48.52
CA MET A 369 -9.17 -7.15 48.68
C MET A 369 -8.68 -6.58 50.02
N ARG A 370 -9.52 -5.85 50.76
CA ARG A 370 -9.20 -5.31 52.10
C ARG A 370 -9.44 -6.31 53.24
N VAL A 371 -10.26 -7.34 53.04
CA VAL A 371 -10.62 -8.28 54.12
C VAL A 371 -9.53 -9.34 54.33
N THR A 372 -8.78 -9.21 55.43
CA THR A 372 -8.47 -10.22 56.49
C THR A 372 -7.80 -9.46 57.66
N PRO A 373 -8.22 -9.58 58.93
CA PRO A 373 -8.66 -10.81 59.61
C PRO A 373 -9.99 -10.68 60.38
N ASP A 374 -10.82 -11.73 60.36
CA ASP A 374 -11.82 -11.93 61.42
C ASP A 374 -11.21 -12.84 62.49
N SER A 375 -11.13 -12.29 63.69
CA SER A 375 -10.75 -12.94 64.92
C SER A 375 -11.81 -13.97 65.34
N GLN A 376 -11.51 -15.26 65.15
CA GLN A 376 -12.00 -16.29 66.06
C GLN A 376 -10.85 -16.61 67.02
N GLN A 377 -11.02 -16.21 68.29
CA GLN A 377 -10.19 -16.70 69.37
C GLN A 377 -10.25 -18.23 69.40
N PRO A 378 -9.14 -18.94 69.65
CA PRO A 378 -9.21 -20.35 70.01
C PRO A 378 -9.84 -20.43 71.40
N SER A 379 -11.04 -20.97 71.50
CA SER A 379 -11.52 -21.52 72.77
C SER A 379 -10.76 -22.81 73.04
N ASP A 380 -10.04 -22.84 74.16
CA ASP A 380 -9.41 -24.04 74.70
C ASP A 380 -10.44 -25.17 74.89
N GLU A 381 -10.37 -26.21 74.07
CA GLU A 381 -10.85 -27.54 74.44
C GLU A 381 -9.75 -28.56 74.15
N PHE A 382 -9.23 -29.10 75.25
CA PHE A 382 -8.30 -30.22 75.33
C PHE A 382 -8.82 -31.42 74.53
N LEU A 383 -7.99 -31.99 73.65
CA LEU A 383 -8.18 -33.33 73.13
C LEU A 383 -6.90 -34.15 73.29
N GLU A 384 -7.04 -35.20 74.08
CA GLU A 384 -6.03 -36.13 74.56
C GLU A 384 -5.24 -36.82 73.45
N LYS A 385 -4.00 -37.22 73.79
CA LYS A 385 -3.16 -38.10 72.97
C LYS A 385 -3.88 -39.43 72.70
N PRO A 386 -3.82 -39.99 71.47
CA PRO A 386 -4.36 -41.31 71.21
C PRO A 386 -3.58 -42.39 71.98
N THR A 387 -4.30 -43.25 72.66
CA THR A 387 -3.79 -44.50 73.23
C THR A 387 -3.61 -45.54 72.12
N CYS A 388 -2.37 -46.02 71.98
CA CYS A 388 -1.94 -47.21 71.24
C CYS A 388 -1.57 -47.03 69.74
N CYS A 389 -0.29 -47.26 69.44
CA CYS A 389 0.34 -47.13 68.12
C CYS A 389 0.25 -48.38 67.22
N LEU A 390 -0.62 -49.37 67.50
CA LEU A 390 -0.50 -50.71 66.89
C LEU A 390 -1.82 -51.43 66.51
N LEU A 391 -2.94 -50.74 66.28
CA LEU A 391 -4.16 -51.40 65.78
C LEU A 391 -4.69 -50.73 64.50
N LEU A 392 -4.66 -51.49 63.39
CA LEU A 392 -5.34 -51.18 62.13
C LEU A 392 -6.84 -51.50 62.26
N PRO A 393 -7.76 -50.56 61.93
CA PRO A 393 -9.18 -50.85 61.81
C PRO A 393 -9.49 -51.70 60.55
N PRO A 394 -10.51 -52.57 60.59
CA PRO A 394 -10.75 -53.57 59.57
C PRO A 394 -11.43 -53.03 58.31
N VAL A 395 -11.18 -53.76 57.23
CA VAL A 395 -11.51 -53.55 55.82
C VAL A 395 -12.93 -53.01 55.55
N SER A 396 -12.99 -51.72 55.22
CA SER A 396 -13.77 -51.20 54.10
C SER A 396 -12.89 -50.22 53.32
N VAL A 397 -11.85 -50.77 52.68
CA VAL A 397 -10.87 -50.04 51.89
C VAL A 397 -10.88 -50.65 50.48
N VAL A 398 -11.51 -49.97 49.52
CA VAL A 398 -10.98 -49.97 48.16
C VAL A 398 -9.86 -48.95 48.17
N MET A 399 -8.64 -49.47 48.09
CA MET A 399 -7.41 -48.71 47.93
C MET A 399 -7.53 -47.85 46.67
N ASN A 400 -7.51 -46.53 46.83
CA ASN A 400 -7.00 -45.63 45.79
C ASN A 400 -5.61 -45.16 46.25
N GLU A 401 -4.65 -45.35 45.37
CA GLU A 401 -3.21 -45.23 45.57
C GLU A 401 -2.75 -43.90 46.18
N PRO A 402 -1.63 -43.89 46.94
CA PRO A 402 -1.10 -42.69 47.55
C PRO A 402 -0.47 -41.77 46.51
N LYS A 403 -1.19 -40.73 46.07
CA LYS A 403 -0.57 -39.57 45.45
C LYS A 403 0.20 -38.83 46.55
N ARG A 404 1.52 -38.68 46.39
CA ARG A 404 2.37 -37.83 47.23
C ARG A 404 1.80 -36.41 47.25
N ILE A 405 1.00 -36.09 48.26
CA ILE A 405 0.56 -34.72 48.55
C ILE A 405 1.75 -34.07 49.24
N GLY A 406 2.61 -33.43 48.44
CA GLY A 406 3.50 -32.39 48.94
C GLY A 406 2.65 -31.37 49.68
N VAL A 407 3.13 -30.98 50.86
CA VAL A 407 2.56 -29.97 51.76
C VAL A 407 1.76 -28.93 50.98
N LEU A 408 0.42 -28.96 51.10
CA LEU A 408 -0.42 -27.83 50.75
C LEU A 408 -0.09 -26.72 51.73
N VAL A 409 0.92 -25.92 51.38
CA VAL A 409 1.00 -24.54 51.87
C VAL A 409 -0.35 -23.94 51.54
N LYS A 410 -1.16 -23.60 52.56
CA LYS A 410 -2.41 -22.86 52.40
C LYS A 410 -2.10 -21.71 51.42
N PRO A 411 -2.58 -21.73 50.17
CA PRO A 411 -2.48 -20.55 49.34
C PRO A 411 -3.40 -19.57 50.04
N VAL A 412 -2.84 -18.48 50.54
CA VAL A 412 -3.62 -17.29 50.88
C VAL A 412 -4.54 -17.06 49.67
N LEU A 413 -5.85 -17.28 49.83
CA LEU A 413 -6.86 -16.84 48.87
C LEU A 413 -6.84 -15.31 48.86
N LYS A 414 -5.77 -14.69 48.33
CA LYS A 414 -5.84 -13.32 47.84
C LYS A 414 -6.89 -13.39 46.74
N SER A 415 -8.04 -12.78 47.01
CA SER A 415 -9.19 -12.87 46.13
C SER A 415 -8.77 -12.57 44.69
N ARG A 416 -9.23 -13.38 43.72
CA ARG A 416 -8.93 -13.14 42.29
C ARG A 416 -9.61 -11.87 41.74
N SER A 417 -10.19 -11.07 42.63
CA SER A 417 -10.81 -9.75 42.46
C SER A 417 -9.91 -8.75 41.73
N HIS A 418 -8.57 -8.89 41.82
CA HIS A 418 -7.64 -8.03 41.07
C HIS A 418 -7.85 -8.09 39.53
N ILE A 419 -8.34 -9.22 39.00
CA ILE A 419 -8.68 -9.39 37.57
C ILE A 419 -9.87 -8.50 37.18
N PHE A 420 -10.86 -8.42 38.06
CA PHE A 420 -12.06 -7.60 37.84
C PHE A 420 -11.79 -6.12 38.13
N LEU A 421 -10.87 -5.81 39.05
CA LEU A 421 -10.36 -4.45 39.23
C LEU A 421 -9.60 -3.97 37.97
N GLU A 422 -8.74 -4.81 37.40
CA GLU A 422 -8.07 -4.52 36.13
C GLU A 422 -9.08 -4.28 35.00
N PHE A 423 -10.08 -5.16 34.86
CA PHE A 423 -11.16 -4.98 33.88
C PHE A 423 -11.85 -3.62 34.02
N ALA A 424 -12.20 -3.22 35.25
CA ALA A 424 -12.88 -1.96 35.49
C ALA A 424 -12.00 -0.73 35.21
N LEU A 425 -10.71 -0.79 35.60
CA LEU A 425 -9.75 0.29 35.31
C LEU A 425 -9.43 0.39 33.81
N GLN A 426 -9.34 -0.73 33.11
CA GLN A 426 -9.19 -0.76 31.65
C GLN A 426 -10.41 -0.13 30.96
N LEU A 427 -11.62 -0.49 31.39
CA LEU A 427 -12.85 0.10 30.87
C LEU A 427 -12.91 1.62 31.14
N LEU A 428 -12.53 2.05 32.35
CA LEU A 428 -12.44 3.47 32.70
C LEU A 428 -11.48 4.23 31.78
N GLY A 429 -10.25 3.73 31.61
CA GLY A 429 -9.27 4.34 30.71
C GLY A 429 -9.72 4.34 29.25
N ALA A 430 -10.39 3.28 28.82
CA ALA A 430 -10.94 3.17 27.48
C ALA A 430 -12.05 4.21 27.24
N LEU A 431 -12.91 4.48 28.23
CA LEU A 431 -13.96 5.50 28.14
C LEU A 431 -13.41 6.93 28.13
N ILE A 432 -12.43 7.23 28.99
CA ILE A 432 -11.77 8.55 29.03
C ILE A 432 -11.09 8.85 27.69
N THR A 433 -10.42 7.87 27.09
CA THR A 433 -9.78 8.03 25.77
C THR A 433 -10.76 8.04 24.58
N GLY A 434 -12.01 7.64 24.78
CA GLY A 434 -13.03 7.50 23.74
C GLY A 434 -13.68 8.80 23.24
N LYS A 435 -13.17 9.98 23.61
CA LYS A 435 -13.80 11.30 23.36
C LYS A 435 -15.23 11.45 23.90
N HIS A 436 -15.66 10.57 24.81
CA HIS A 436 -16.97 10.67 25.45
C HIS A 436 -17.04 11.74 26.54
N PHE A 437 -15.88 12.25 26.98
CA PHE A 437 -15.76 13.27 28.01
C PHE A 437 -14.91 14.43 27.48
N ASP A 438 -15.44 15.64 27.59
CA ASP A 438 -14.70 16.87 27.28
C ASP A 438 -14.02 17.40 28.55
N ARG A 439 -12.74 17.78 28.43
CA ARG A 439 -11.97 18.42 29.51
C ARG A 439 -12.52 19.80 29.86
N ASN A 440 -13.15 20.48 28.90
CA ASN A 440 -13.66 21.83 29.08
C ASN A 440 -15.03 21.87 29.77
N GLU A 441 -15.70 20.73 29.91
CA GLU A 441 -17.03 20.63 30.51
C GLU A 441 -16.93 20.28 32.01
N PRO A 442 -17.35 21.18 32.93
CA PRO A 442 -17.11 21.01 34.36
C PRO A 442 -17.86 19.81 34.96
N ASP A 443 -19.02 19.44 34.40
CA ASP A 443 -19.79 18.29 34.87
C ASP A 443 -19.13 16.96 34.53
N HIS A 444 -18.35 16.88 33.46
CA HIS A 444 -17.56 15.70 33.13
C HIS A 444 -16.38 15.51 34.08
N VAL A 445 -15.72 16.61 34.47
CA VAL A 445 -14.62 16.57 35.46
C VAL A 445 -15.15 16.13 36.83
N ARG A 446 -16.25 16.71 37.29
CA ARG A 446 -16.89 16.34 38.58
C ARG A 446 -17.25 14.87 38.69
N ARG A 447 -17.62 14.23 37.57
CA ARG A 447 -17.95 12.79 37.51
C ARG A 447 -16.71 11.89 37.58
N LEU A 448 -15.53 12.42 37.26
CA LEU A 448 -14.26 11.70 37.30
C LEU A 448 -13.53 11.87 38.64
N ASP A 449 -13.77 12.96 39.38
CA ASP A 449 -13.17 13.22 40.70
C ASP A 449 -13.28 12.04 41.70
N PRO A 450 -14.41 11.33 41.82
CA PRO A 450 -14.52 10.18 42.73
C PRO A 450 -13.59 9.01 42.40
N PHE A 451 -13.09 8.93 41.15
CA PHE A 451 -12.16 7.87 40.74
C PHE A 451 -10.71 8.17 41.14
N VAL A 452 -10.32 9.43 41.38
CA VAL A 452 -8.95 9.80 41.78
C VAL A 452 -8.49 9.10 43.07
N PRO A 453 -9.26 9.10 44.18
CA PRO A 453 -8.87 8.37 45.38
C PRO A 453 -8.89 6.85 45.17
N LEU A 454 -9.82 6.31 44.36
CA LEU A 454 -9.90 4.88 44.06
C LEU A 454 -8.70 4.39 43.25
N VAL A 455 -8.24 5.18 42.27
CA VAL A 455 -7.04 4.87 41.48
C VAL A 455 -5.78 4.99 42.34
N THR A 456 -5.68 6.02 43.19
CA THR A 456 -4.57 6.16 44.15
C THR A 456 -4.48 4.95 45.07
N GLN A 457 -5.60 4.52 45.67
CA GLN A 457 -5.67 3.31 46.49
C GLN A 457 -5.33 2.04 45.70
N SER A 458 -5.69 1.99 44.42
CA SER A 458 -5.34 0.85 43.55
C SER A 458 -3.83 0.71 43.34
N LEU A 459 -3.07 1.81 43.41
CA LEU A 459 -1.60 1.81 43.33
C LEU A 459 -0.92 1.35 44.64
N GLU A 460 -1.66 1.28 45.75
CA GLU A 460 -1.14 0.90 47.08
C GLU A 460 -1.10 -0.62 47.32
N PHE A 461 -2.01 -1.40 46.71
CA PHE A 461 -2.21 -2.85 46.99
C PHE A 461 -1.01 -3.79 46.78
N LYS A 462 0.10 -3.32 46.21
CA LYS A 462 1.34 -4.11 46.08
C LYS A 462 2.26 -3.98 47.30
N TYR A 463 2.07 -2.99 48.17
CA TYR A 463 2.96 -2.67 49.28
C TYR A 463 2.28 -2.95 50.63
N GLU A 464 2.28 -4.22 51.07
CA GLU A 464 1.93 -4.59 52.45
C GLU A 464 2.96 -4.09 53.50
N LYS A 465 4.04 -3.40 53.08
CA LYS A 465 5.07 -2.83 53.97
C LYS A 465 5.20 -1.30 53.92
N ALA A 466 4.11 -0.57 53.72
CA ALA A 466 4.12 0.89 53.77
C ALA A 466 3.09 1.43 54.76
N SER A 467 3.18 0.99 56.02
CA SER A 467 2.57 1.71 57.14
C SER A 467 3.38 2.93 57.59
N ASP A 468 4.60 3.13 57.06
CA ASP A 468 5.53 4.16 57.58
C ASP A 468 5.82 5.34 56.62
N PHE A 469 5.18 5.39 55.44
CA PHE A 469 5.25 6.57 54.58
C PHE A 469 3.85 7.03 54.22
N GLN A 470 3.34 8.01 54.97
CA GLN A 470 2.26 8.89 54.50
C GLN A 470 2.79 9.69 53.30
N CYS A 471 2.81 9.08 52.10
CA CYS A 471 2.98 9.80 50.86
C CYS A 471 1.71 10.64 50.62
N SER A 472 1.85 11.96 50.70
CA SER A 472 0.74 12.91 50.62
C SER A 472 0.27 13.20 49.18
N SER A 473 0.98 12.73 48.14
CA SER A 473 0.63 13.00 46.73
C SER A 473 0.91 11.84 45.76
N MET A 474 0.07 11.71 44.71
CA MET A 474 0.24 10.74 43.61
C MET A 474 1.56 10.92 42.84
N LEU A 475 2.10 12.15 42.81
CA LEU A 475 3.32 12.50 42.09
C LEU A 475 4.58 11.90 42.73
N ASP A 476 4.70 11.97 44.05
CA ASP A 476 5.83 11.39 44.78
C ASP A 476 5.89 9.88 44.58
N ARG A 477 4.72 9.24 44.44
CA ARG A 477 4.62 7.82 44.16
C ARG A 477 5.10 7.43 42.77
N LEU A 478 4.83 8.25 41.76
CA LEU A 478 5.31 8.02 40.39
C LEU A 478 6.84 8.12 40.31
N PHE A 479 7.46 9.04 41.04
CA PHE A 479 8.92 9.15 41.11
C PHE A 479 9.56 7.97 41.85
N LEU A 480 8.96 7.51 42.95
CA LEU A 480 9.40 6.29 43.64
C LEU A 480 9.35 5.07 42.71
N LEU A 481 8.24 4.87 41.99
CA LEU A 481 8.10 3.79 41.00
C LEU A 481 9.16 3.90 39.90
N LEU A 482 9.42 5.10 39.38
CA LEU A 482 10.45 5.28 38.37
C LEU A 482 11.84 4.91 38.94
N SER A 483 12.16 5.32 40.16
CA SER A 483 13.47 5.03 40.79
C SER A 483 13.68 3.53 41.09
N GLU A 484 12.66 2.81 41.55
CA GLU A 484 12.78 1.38 41.89
C GLU A 484 12.87 0.50 40.64
N TYR A 485 12.09 0.80 39.60
CA TYR A 485 11.94 -0.08 38.43
C TYR A 485 12.87 0.27 37.26
N SER A 486 13.64 1.36 37.36
CA SER A 486 14.64 1.74 36.37
C SER A 486 16.07 1.30 36.71
N ILE A 487 16.38 1.08 38.00
CA ILE A 487 17.76 0.80 38.48
C ILE A 487 18.06 -0.72 38.56
N LEU A 488 17.07 -1.60 38.50
CA LEU A 488 17.23 -3.04 38.78
C LEU A 488 17.70 -3.89 37.57
N GLY A 489 18.93 -3.67 37.10
CA GLY A 489 19.75 -4.65 36.33
C GLY A 489 18.98 -5.62 35.40
N SER A 490 19.26 -6.93 35.48
CA SER A 490 18.62 -7.97 34.64
C SER A 490 17.10 -8.11 34.83
N ALA A 491 16.51 -7.51 35.86
CA ALA A 491 15.06 -7.44 36.06
C ALA A 491 14.39 -6.28 35.31
N ALA A 492 15.15 -5.25 34.90
CA ALA A 492 14.68 -4.13 34.07
C ALA A 492 14.32 -4.57 32.64
N ASN A 493 14.94 -5.65 32.15
CA ASN A 493 14.68 -6.20 30.81
C ASN A 493 13.42 -7.09 30.74
N LYS A 494 12.68 -7.26 31.84
CA LYS A 494 11.37 -7.94 31.78
C LYS A 494 10.39 -7.04 31.03
N GLU A 495 9.68 -7.61 30.06
CA GLU A 495 8.70 -6.90 29.22
C GLU A 495 7.67 -6.10 30.04
N SER A 496 7.24 -6.64 31.19
CA SER A 496 6.33 -5.94 32.12
C SER A 496 6.92 -4.68 32.74
N VAL A 497 8.23 -4.66 32.99
CA VAL A 497 8.95 -3.53 33.60
C VAL A 497 9.24 -2.46 32.55
N ILE A 498 9.62 -2.86 31.32
CA ILE A 498 9.78 -1.95 30.18
C ILE A 498 8.47 -1.22 29.89
N ASN A 499 7.35 -1.96 29.82
CA ASN A 499 6.02 -1.37 29.61
C ASN A 499 5.64 -0.39 30.73
N LEU A 500 5.98 -0.71 31.99
CA LEU A 500 5.75 0.20 33.12
C LEU A 500 6.56 1.48 32.96
N ASN A 501 7.87 1.39 32.66
CA ASN A 501 8.75 2.55 32.47
C ASN A 501 8.28 3.43 31.31
N GLN A 502 7.85 2.85 30.19
CA GLN A 502 7.26 3.61 29.08
C GLN A 502 5.98 4.36 29.49
N LEU A 503 5.10 3.72 30.28
CA LEU A 503 3.89 4.36 30.80
C LEU A 503 4.21 5.49 31.79
N LEU A 504 5.22 5.29 32.65
CA LEU A 504 5.72 6.33 33.55
C LEU A 504 6.30 7.51 32.77
N CYS A 505 7.16 7.28 31.79
CA CYS A 505 7.72 8.33 30.94
C CYS A 505 6.62 9.10 30.18
N LYS A 506 5.59 8.40 29.67
CA LYS A 506 4.40 9.04 29.07
C LYS A 506 3.65 9.90 30.08
N ALA A 507 3.43 9.41 31.30
CA ALA A 507 2.78 10.15 32.36
C ALA A 507 3.58 11.42 32.71
N PHE A 508 4.89 11.32 32.92
CA PHE A 508 5.75 12.48 33.16
C PHE A 508 5.75 13.47 32.01
N THR A 509 5.80 12.99 30.76
CA THR A 509 5.70 13.85 29.58
C THR A 509 4.38 14.65 29.59
N GLN A 510 3.25 14.01 29.86
CA GLN A 510 1.95 14.68 29.94
C GLN A 510 1.87 15.66 31.12
N LEU A 511 2.45 15.29 32.28
CA LEU A 511 2.51 16.18 33.44
C LEU A 511 3.32 17.44 33.15
N ILE A 512 4.48 17.32 32.49
CA ILE A 512 5.32 18.45 32.07
C ILE A 512 4.57 19.35 31.09
N ILE A 513 3.82 18.77 30.16
CA ILE A 513 3.01 19.54 29.19
C ILE A 513 1.86 20.28 29.91
N ALA A 514 1.15 19.61 30.80
CA ALA A 514 -0.09 20.10 31.40
C ALA A 514 0.07 21.09 32.55
N SER A 515 1.21 21.06 33.27
CA SER A 515 1.40 21.85 34.50
C SER A 515 2.31 23.07 34.29
N ASN A 516 2.18 24.02 35.23
CA ASN A 516 2.96 25.26 35.27
C ASN A 516 4.17 25.09 36.20
N ALA A 517 5.17 24.30 35.77
CA ALA A 517 6.55 24.19 36.27
C ALA A 517 6.84 23.98 37.79
N SER A 518 5.88 24.17 38.71
CA SER A 518 6.11 24.22 40.16
C SER A 518 6.51 22.89 40.80
N PHE A 519 6.24 21.76 40.13
CA PHE A 519 6.55 20.41 40.62
C PHE A 519 7.95 19.90 40.21
N LEU A 520 8.64 20.59 39.29
CA LEU A 520 9.93 20.17 38.76
C LEU A 520 11.07 20.77 39.59
N THR A 521 11.54 20.05 40.60
CA THR A 521 12.79 20.41 41.28
C THR A 521 14.00 20.09 40.41
N ASN A 522 15.12 20.78 40.60
CA ASN A 522 16.36 20.50 39.87
C ASN A 522 16.77 19.02 39.98
N LYS A 523 16.59 18.39 41.15
CA LYS A 523 16.86 16.95 41.36
C LYS A 523 15.97 16.05 40.48
N HIS A 524 14.69 16.37 40.36
CA HIS A 524 13.76 15.62 39.51
C HIS A 524 14.10 15.78 38.01
N ILE A 525 14.53 16.98 37.59
CA ILE A 525 14.95 17.23 36.21
C ILE A 525 16.22 16.43 35.88
N SER A 526 17.25 16.47 36.74
CA SER A 526 18.48 15.71 36.50
C SER A 526 18.20 14.21 36.39
N LEU A 527 17.36 13.66 37.29
CA LEU A 527 16.96 12.25 37.26
C LEU A 527 16.28 11.89 35.93
N LEU A 528 15.31 12.68 35.47
CA LEU A 528 14.60 12.44 34.21
C LEU A 528 15.51 12.57 32.98
N LEU A 529 16.43 13.54 32.96
CA LEU A 529 17.40 13.70 31.87
C LEU A 529 18.39 12.54 31.81
N SER A 530 18.84 12.03 32.96
CA SER A 530 19.69 10.83 32.99
C SER A 530 18.98 9.59 32.41
N TYR A 531 17.67 9.45 32.62
CA TYR A 531 16.90 8.39 31.95
C TYR A 531 16.78 8.61 30.45
N VAL A 532 16.55 9.85 30.01
CA VAL A 532 16.52 10.19 28.58
C VAL A 532 17.84 9.80 27.91
N GLU A 533 18.98 10.09 28.53
CA GLU A 533 20.30 9.74 27.97
C GLU A 533 20.49 8.23 27.78
N ILE A 534 20.01 7.42 28.73
CA ILE A 534 20.10 5.96 28.67
C ILE A 534 19.11 5.40 27.64
N ASP A 535 17.87 5.88 27.66
CA ASP A 535 16.77 5.32 26.89
C ASP A 535 16.80 5.74 25.40
N ILE A 536 17.44 6.85 25.03
CA ILE A 536 17.63 7.25 23.62
C ILE A 536 18.41 6.18 22.85
N LEU A 537 19.35 5.50 23.50
CA LEU A 537 20.19 4.47 22.87
C LEU A 537 19.47 3.11 22.76
N ASP A 538 18.33 2.93 23.43
CA ASP A 538 17.59 1.68 23.43
C ASP A 538 16.43 1.71 22.42
N SER A 539 16.48 0.82 21.44
CA SER A 539 15.47 0.70 20.38
C SER A 539 14.02 0.56 20.89
N SER A 540 13.83 -0.03 22.07
CA SER A 540 12.52 -0.27 22.68
C SER A 540 12.01 0.91 23.49
N ARG A 541 12.89 1.77 24.02
CA ARG A 541 12.55 2.87 24.95
C ARG A 541 12.70 4.27 24.36
N GLN A 542 13.42 4.40 23.24
CA GLN A 542 13.72 5.67 22.57
C GLN A 542 12.49 6.56 22.28
N ALA A 543 11.34 5.99 21.89
CA ALA A 543 10.17 6.78 21.51
C ALA A 543 9.62 7.61 22.68
N THR A 544 9.61 7.03 23.88
CA THR A 544 9.20 7.73 25.09
C THR A 544 10.25 8.73 25.59
N ALA A 545 11.54 8.44 25.38
CA ALA A 545 12.63 9.35 25.70
C ALA A 545 12.61 10.60 24.82
N PHE A 546 12.42 10.45 23.51
CA PHE A 546 12.28 11.57 22.58
C PHE A 546 11.06 12.45 22.87
N ALA A 547 9.93 11.83 23.26
CA ALA A 547 8.74 12.58 23.68
C ALA A 547 9.03 13.43 24.93
N LEU A 548 9.76 12.87 25.90
CA LEU A 548 10.11 13.53 27.15
C LEU A 548 11.09 14.70 26.92
N ILE A 549 12.19 14.50 26.18
CA ILE A 549 13.15 15.58 25.89
C ILE A 549 12.51 16.71 25.05
N LYS A 550 11.66 16.37 24.08
CA LYS A 550 10.92 17.36 23.29
C LYS A 550 9.99 18.20 24.19
N ALA A 551 9.36 17.59 25.20
CA ALA A 551 8.55 18.33 26.17
C ALA A 551 9.40 19.29 27.01
N PHE A 552 10.59 18.87 27.47
CA PHE A 552 11.53 19.76 28.18
C PHE A 552 11.96 20.96 27.33
N VAL A 553 12.36 20.74 26.08
CA VAL A 553 12.79 21.80 25.15
C VAL A 553 11.65 22.77 24.86
N ARG A 554 10.44 22.28 24.58
CA ARG A 554 9.28 23.14 24.28
C ARG A 554 8.80 23.96 25.47
N LYS A 555 8.97 23.44 26.69
CA LYS A 555 8.70 24.17 27.93
C LYS A 555 9.83 25.12 28.34
N LYS A 556 10.92 25.20 27.56
CA LYS A 556 12.06 26.08 27.78
C LYS A 556 12.70 25.91 29.17
N VAL A 557 12.76 24.66 29.64
CA VAL A 557 13.35 24.33 30.95
C VAL A 557 14.84 24.62 30.93
N GLN A 558 15.34 25.41 31.87
CA GLN A 558 16.75 25.79 31.95
C GLN A 558 17.48 24.88 32.93
N HIS A 559 18.40 24.05 32.42
CA HIS A 559 19.24 23.15 33.24
C HIS A 559 20.53 22.80 32.48
N PRO A 560 21.72 22.76 33.12
CA PRO A 560 23.00 22.55 32.44
C PRO A 560 23.07 21.23 31.65
N GLN A 561 22.55 20.14 32.22
CA GLN A 561 22.53 18.82 31.56
C GLN A 561 21.74 18.80 30.23
N ILE A 562 20.84 19.75 29.98
CA ILE A 562 20.15 19.84 28.68
C ILE A 562 21.15 20.13 27.56
N LEU A 563 22.16 20.96 27.81
CA LEU A 563 23.20 21.27 26.82
C LEU A 563 24.03 20.02 26.48
N ASP A 564 24.35 19.21 27.48
CA ASP A 564 25.09 17.95 27.30
C ASP A 564 24.27 16.93 26.49
N VAL A 565 22.96 16.83 26.78
CA VAL A 565 22.04 16.00 25.99
C VAL A 565 21.93 16.49 24.56
N MET A 566 21.86 17.81 24.31
CA MET A 566 21.80 18.37 22.96
C MET A 566 23.07 18.08 22.16
N LYS A 567 24.25 18.14 22.78
CA LYS A 567 25.52 17.76 22.12
C LYS A 567 25.50 16.29 21.67
N LYS A 568 25.05 15.38 22.54
CA LYS A 568 24.89 13.95 22.20
C LYS A 568 23.87 13.74 21.08
N LEU A 569 22.72 14.43 21.14
CA LEU A 569 21.70 14.36 20.08
C LEU A 569 22.22 14.87 18.74
N ARG A 570 23.05 15.92 18.74
CA ARG A 570 23.70 16.47 17.54
C ARG A 570 24.60 15.43 16.88
N GLU A 571 25.43 14.75 17.64
CA GLU A 571 26.28 13.64 17.12
C GLU A 571 25.43 12.46 16.62
N LEU A 572 24.44 12.02 17.41
CA LEU A 572 23.55 10.92 17.03
C LEU A 572 22.71 11.22 15.78
N SER A 573 22.44 12.49 15.49
CA SER A 573 21.72 12.89 14.29
C SER A 573 22.48 12.53 13.01
N ILE A 574 23.80 12.36 13.08
CA ILE A 574 24.67 12.01 11.95
C ILE A 574 25.08 10.55 12.00
N THR A 575 25.56 10.07 13.16
CA THR A 575 26.22 8.77 13.31
C THR A 575 25.25 7.60 13.45
N SER A 576 23.98 7.84 13.82
CA SER A 576 23.04 6.75 14.06
C SER A 576 22.74 5.97 12.77
N PRO A 577 22.76 4.62 12.78
CA PRO A 577 22.41 3.81 11.61
C PRO A 577 20.90 3.84 11.30
N PHE A 578 20.07 4.32 12.23
CA PHE A 578 18.62 4.27 12.12
C PHE A 578 18.02 5.61 11.65
N PRO A 579 17.34 5.66 10.49
CA PRO A 579 16.80 6.90 9.94
C PRO A 579 15.79 7.61 10.85
N HIS A 580 14.97 6.85 11.58
CA HIS A 580 13.96 7.42 12.48
C HIS A 580 14.62 8.11 13.68
N ILE A 581 15.74 7.60 14.18
CA ILE A 581 16.51 8.22 15.27
C ILE A 581 17.11 9.54 14.78
N ARG A 582 17.79 9.51 13.62
CA ARG A 582 18.36 10.73 13.03
C ARG A 582 17.30 11.82 12.88
N THR A 583 16.12 11.46 12.38
CA THR A 583 14.99 12.38 12.20
C THR A 583 14.49 12.94 13.52
N GLN A 584 14.29 12.11 14.56
CA GLN A 584 13.86 12.57 15.88
C GLN A 584 14.90 13.48 16.55
N CYS A 585 16.20 13.16 16.42
CA CYS A 585 17.28 14.05 16.89
C CYS A 585 17.21 15.42 16.21
N ARG A 586 17.12 15.46 14.88
CA ARG A 586 17.02 16.71 14.10
C ARG A 586 15.80 17.54 14.50
N GLU A 587 14.65 16.90 14.72
CA GLU A 587 13.43 17.60 15.17
C GLU A 587 13.64 18.28 16.54
N VAL A 588 14.21 17.57 17.51
CA VAL A 588 14.48 18.13 18.85
C VAL A 588 15.51 19.24 18.77
N LEU A 589 16.59 19.05 18.01
CA LEU A 589 17.64 20.06 17.82
C LEU A 589 17.10 21.31 17.12
N CYS A 590 16.23 21.16 16.12
CA CYS A 590 15.60 22.31 15.45
C CYS A 590 14.73 23.12 16.41
N ASP A 591 13.94 22.43 17.26
CA ASP A 591 13.10 23.10 18.25
C ASP A 591 13.96 23.81 19.33
N PHE A 592 15.12 23.23 19.69
CA PHE A 592 16.08 23.81 20.62
C PHE A 592 16.78 25.05 20.04
N ILE A 593 17.42 24.93 18.88
CA ILE A 593 18.20 26.01 18.24
C ILE A 593 17.30 27.22 17.91
N GLY A 594 16.06 26.97 17.47
CA GLY A 594 15.16 28.06 17.06
C GLY A 594 14.45 28.79 18.21
N ASN A 595 14.20 28.14 19.36
CA ASN A 595 13.25 28.67 20.35
C ASN A 595 13.73 28.67 21.82
N HIS A 596 14.85 28.00 22.12
CA HIS A 596 15.28 27.77 23.50
C HIS A 596 16.27 28.84 23.99
N PRO A 597 16.06 29.47 25.17
CA PRO A 597 16.94 30.54 25.67
C PRO A 597 18.39 30.11 25.96
N SER A 598 18.60 28.83 26.25
CA SER A 598 19.92 28.26 26.52
C SER A 598 20.66 27.78 25.26
N SER A 599 20.11 27.99 24.06
CA SER A 599 20.84 27.66 22.83
C SER A 599 21.98 28.65 22.63
N ASP A 600 23.12 28.14 22.15
CA ASP A 600 24.18 28.97 21.59
C ASP A 600 23.70 29.63 20.29
N ASP A 601 24.54 30.51 19.74
CA ASP A 601 24.27 31.20 18.48
C ASP A 601 23.91 30.22 17.33
N PRO A 602 22.78 30.42 16.62
CA PRO A 602 22.34 29.50 15.58
C PRO A 602 23.34 29.30 14.45
N GLN A 603 24.18 30.30 14.13
CA GLN A 603 25.17 30.18 13.06
C GLN A 603 26.26 29.15 13.42
N THR A 604 26.67 29.08 14.69
CA THR A 604 27.61 28.05 15.17
C THR A 604 27.09 26.63 14.92
N HIS A 605 25.77 26.43 15.06
CA HIS A 605 25.15 25.13 14.75
C HIS A 605 25.08 24.86 13.24
N ILE A 606 24.76 25.88 12.43
CA ILE A 606 24.75 25.76 10.96
C ILE A 606 26.15 25.36 10.46
N GLU A 607 27.20 26.03 10.92
CA GLU A 607 28.59 25.74 10.57
C GLU A 607 28.98 24.30 10.89
N TRP A 608 28.56 23.81 12.06
CA TRP A 608 28.81 22.42 12.43
C TRP A 608 28.16 21.45 11.46
N PHE A 609 26.90 21.67 11.07
CA PHE A 609 26.19 20.81 10.11
C PHE A 609 26.73 20.95 8.67
N ILE A 610 27.20 22.13 8.26
CA ILE A 610 27.90 22.31 6.99
C ILE A 610 29.18 21.46 6.97
N ALA A 611 29.95 21.43 8.08
CA ALA A 611 31.14 20.57 8.17
C ALA A 611 30.81 19.07 8.10
N GLN A 612 29.59 18.65 8.45
CA GLN A 612 29.14 17.26 8.31
C GLN A 612 28.73 16.89 6.87
N LEU A 613 28.73 17.84 5.94
CA LEU A 613 28.56 17.54 4.51
C LEU A 613 29.77 16.78 3.94
N ASP A 614 30.92 16.80 4.61
CA ASP A 614 32.10 16.02 4.21
C ASP A 614 32.20 14.68 4.97
N TYR A 615 31.13 14.26 5.66
CA TYR A 615 31.10 13.01 6.41
C TYR A 615 31.18 11.78 5.48
N GLU A 616 31.91 10.74 5.90
CA GLU A 616 32.22 9.56 5.07
C GLU A 616 30.97 8.82 4.56
N LEU A 617 29.95 8.67 5.40
CA LEU A 617 28.73 7.93 5.06
C LEU A 617 27.67 8.82 4.42
N GLU A 618 27.13 8.39 3.27
CA GLU A 618 26.08 9.10 2.52
C GLU A 618 24.85 9.43 3.40
N ASP A 619 24.44 8.49 4.25
CA ASP A 619 23.30 8.62 5.16
C ASP A 619 23.48 9.75 6.21
N GLY A 620 24.71 9.97 6.66
CA GLY A 620 25.06 11.05 7.58
C GLY A 620 25.04 12.40 6.87
N ARG A 621 25.61 12.48 5.66
CA ARG A 621 25.57 13.68 4.81
C ARG A 621 24.14 14.10 4.51
N LEU A 622 23.29 13.16 4.08
CA LEU A 622 21.86 13.42 3.83
C LEU A 622 21.15 13.94 5.09
N SER A 623 21.47 13.39 6.26
CA SER A 623 20.92 13.87 7.54
C SER A 623 21.35 15.31 7.84
N ALA A 624 22.61 15.65 7.61
CA ALA A 624 23.12 17.01 7.79
C ALA A 624 22.41 18.00 6.86
N VAL A 625 22.21 17.65 5.59
CA VAL A 625 21.49 18.49 4.63
C VAL A 625 20.03 18.69 5.02
N ASP A 626 19.33 17.63 5.46
CA ASP A 626 17.95 17.74 5.94
C ASP A 626 17.84 18.64 7.17
N MET A 627 18.85 18.61 8.06
CA MET A 627 18.92 19.52 9.20
C MET A 627 19.06 20.97 8.74
N LEU A 628 20.01 21.26 7.84
CA LEU A 628 20.23 22.60 7.28
C LEU A 628 18.95 23.14 6.63
N ASN A 629 18.29 22.32 5.81
CA ASN A 629 17.02 22.69 5.18
C ASN A 629 15.93 23.03 6.22
N SER A 630 15.86 22.27 7.32
CA SER A 630 14.93 22.51 8.41
C SER A 630 15.25 23.81 9.17
N LEU A 631 16.53 24.11 9.41
CA LEU A 631 16.99 25.34 10.05
C LEU A 631 16.71 26.56 9.18
N PHE A 632 17.03 26.53 7.88
CA PHE A 632 16.74 27.63 6.95
C PHE A 632 15.24 27.90 6.77
N SER A 633 14.38 26.94 7.13
CA SER A 633 12.93 27.10 7.12
C SER A 633 12.37 27.72 8.40
N LYS A 634 13.03 27.49 9.56
CA LYS A 634 12.52 27.85 10.89
C LYS A 634 13.17 29.10 11.48
N LEU A 635 14.42 29.40 11.13
CA LEU A 635 15.16 30.53 11.68
C LEU A 635 14.67 31.87 11.09
N GLU A 636 14.79 32.94 11.88
CA GLU A 636 14.43 34.29 11.42
C GLU A 636 15.36 34.77 10.30
N PRO A 637 14.85 35.53 9.30
CA PRO A 637 15.65 36.04 8.18
C PRO A 637 16.83 36.92 8.61
N THR A 638 16.72 37.62 9.75
CA THR A 638 17.77 38.48 10.30
C THR A 638 19.06 37.71 10.59
N VAL A 639 18.94 36.52 11.17
CA VAL A 639 20.06 35.63 11.46
C VAL A 639 20.67 35.08 10.17
N LEU A 640 19.82 34.67 9.22
CA LEU A 640 20.26 34.08 7.96
C LEU A 640 20.92 35.11 7.02
N ASN A 641 20.50 36.37 7.05
CA ASN A 641 21.06 37.42 6.19
C ASN A 641 22.55 37.65 6.47
N GLY A 642 22.94 37.75 7.75
CA GLY A 642 24.32 38.07 8.14
C GLY A 642 25.34 36.99 7.75
N SER A 643 24.91 35.72 7.69
CA SER A 643 25.78 34.58 7.35
C SER A 643 25.48 33.95 5.99
N CYS A 644 24.59 34.55 5.18
CA CYS A 644 24.14 33.99 3.91
C CYS A 644 25.30 33.67 2.97
N PHE A 645 26.18 34.63 2.74
CA PHE A 645 27.33 34.46 1.83
C PHE A 645 28.27 33.34 2.28
N PHE A 646 28.60 33.29 3.58
CA PHE A 646 29.44 32.24 4.15
C PHE A 646 28.82 30.85 3.94
N ASN A 647 27.53 30.71 4.28
CA ASN A 647 26.81 29.44 4.20
C ASN A 647 26.73 28.95 2.74
N VAL A 648 26.40 29.86 1.82
CA VAL A 648 26.33 29.57 0.37
C VAL A 648 27.69 29.16 -0.18
N SER A 649 28.76 29.88 0.15
CA SER A 649 30.12 29.58 -0.31
C SER A 649 30.58 28.19 0.15
N LYS A 650 30.42 27.88 1.45
CA LYS A 650 30.84 26.59 2.00
C LYS A 650 30.01 25.42 1.48
N MET A 651 28.69 25.56 1.45
CA MET A 651 27.81 24.53 0.88
C MET A 651 28.04 24.34 -0.62
N GLY A 652 28.40 25.40 -1.35
CA GLY A 652 28.80 25.34 -2.76
C GLY A 652 30.07 24.51 -2.96
N THR A 653 31.09 24.70 -2.12
CA THR A 653 32.29 23.87 -2.16
C THR A 653 31.98 22.39 -1.88
N SER A 654 31.16 22.10 -0.87
CA SER A 654 30.71 20.72 -0.61
C SER A 654 29.88 20.15 -1.77
N LEU A 655 29.06 20.97 -2.45
CA LEU A 655 28.31 20.55 -3.64
C LEU A 655 29.25 20.15 -4.78
N PHE A 656 30.29 20.93 -5.06
CA PHE A 656 31.27 20.65 -6.11
C PHE A 656 31.99 19.32 -5.85
N ASN A 657 32.42 19.09 -4.61
CA ASN A 657 33.14 17.88 -4.22
C ASN A 657 32.26 16.64 -4.04
N GLU A 658 30.92 16.77 -3.97
CA GLU A 658 30.03 15.63 -3.72
C GLU A 658 29.87 14.71 -4.94
N GLU A 659 30.10 13.41 -4.71
CA GLU A 659 30.03 12.35 -5.71
C GLU A 659 28.61 11.78 -5.88
N SER A 660 27.81 11.73 -4.81
CA SER A 660 26.44 11.19 -4.89
C SER A 660 25.49 12.17 -5.58
N VAL A 661 24.90 11.74 -6.68
CA VAL A 661 23.82 12.47 -7.40
C VAL A 661 22.67 12.82 -6.44
N LYS A 662 22.38 11.93 -5.48
CA LYS A 662 21.32 12.12 -4.50
C LYS A 662 21.70 13.25 -3.53
N CYS A 663 22.86 13.17 -2.87
CA CYS A 663 23.31 14.23 -1.95
C CYS A 663 23.36 15.60 -2.62
N ARG A 664 23.88 15.69 -3.85
CA ARG A 664 23.91 16.95 -4.62
C ARG A 664 22.54 17.58 -4.74
N ARG A 665 21.53 16.80 -5.14
CA ARG A 665 20.14 17.29 -5.25
C ARG A 665 19.60 17.83 -3.94
N PHE A 666 19.93 17.21 -2.81
CA PHE A 666 19.52 17.68 -1.50
C PHE A 666 20.28 18.95 -1.09
N ILE A 667 21.60 19.03 -1.34
CA ILE A 667 22.41 20.22 -1.06
C ILE A 667 21.89 21.42 -1.87
N THR A 668 21.67 21.25 -3.17
CA THR A 668 21.08 22.27 -4.04
C THR A 668 19.68 22.69 -3.55
N ALA A 669 18.86 21.75 -3.07
CA ALA A 669 17.56 22.08 -2.48
C ALA A 669 17.68 22.90 -1.19
N ALA A 670 18.66 22.60 -0.33
CA ALA A 670 18.93 23.37 0.88
C ALA A 670 19.49 24.77 0.56
N LEU A 671 20.37 24.90 -0.44
CA LEU A 671 20.86 26.19 -0.97
C LEU A 671 19.70 27.04 -1.50
N ASN A 672 18.82 26.45 -2.32
CA ASN A 672 17.62 27.13 -2.81
C ASN A 672 16.71 27.56 -1.66
N LYS A 673 16.59 26.73 -0.62
CA LYS A 673 15.80 27.09 0.57
C LYS A 673 16.40 28.27 1.31
N LEU A 674 17.72 28.28 1.55
CA LEU A 674 18.43 29.41 2.15
C LEU A 674 18.18 30.70 1.36
N LEU A 675 18.38 30.68 0.04
CA LEU A 675 18.16 31.84 -0.84
C LEU A 675 16.71 32.34 -0.84
N SER A 676 15.74 31.43 -0.67
CA SER A 676 14.32 31.80 -0.55
C SER A 676 13.96 32.44 0.80
N SER A 677 14.75 32.18 1.84
CA SER A 677 14.50 32.65 3.21
C SER A 677 15.21 33.96 3.55
N VAL A 678 16.15 34.42 2.72
CA VAL A 678 16.93 35.66 2.93
C VAL A 678 16.34 36.85 2.17
N SER A 679 16.76 38.04 2.58
CA SER A 679 16.41 39.32 1.96
C SER A 679 16.94 39.47 0.53
N GLU A 680 16.33 40.36 -0.25
CA GLU A 680 16.79 40.67 -1.61
C GLU A 680 18.20 41.28 -1.63
N SER A 681 18.58 42.08 -0.63
CA SER A 681 19.94 42.62 -0.51
C SER A 681 20.96 41.50 -0.36
N ALA A 682 20.74 40.55 0.56
CA ALA A 682 21.64 39.41 0.75
C ALA A 682 21.74 38.53 -0.51
N ARG A 683 20.63 38.33 -1.24
CA ARG A 683 20.68 37.66 -2.56
C ARG A 683 21.49 38.43 -3.59
N SER A 684 21.40 39.76 -3.57
CA SER A 684 22.14 40.63 -4.49
C SER A 684 23.65 40.57 -4.23
N ASP A 685 24.07 40.47 -2.97
CA ASP A 685 25.48 40.29 -2.61
C ASP A 685 26.01 38.94 -3.11
N VAL A 686 25.23 37.86 -2.93
CA VAL A 686 25.56 36.53 -3.47
C VAL A 686 25.64 36.58 -5.00
N PHE A 687 24.69 37.25 -5.65
CA PHE A 687 24.68 37.40 -7.10
C PHE A 687 25.92 38.15 -7.61
N SER A 688 26.32 39.25 -6.97
CA SER A 688 27.53 39.99 -7.30
C SER A 688 28.77 39.10 -7.25
N ALA A 689 28.90 38.30 -6.19
CA ALA A 689 30.01 37.35 -6.07
C ALA A 689 29.98 36.26 -7.14
N CYS A 690 28.79 35.81 -7.58
CA CYS A 690 28.66 34.87 -8.68
C CYS A 690 29.17 35.45 -10.01
N CYS A 691 28.92 36.75 -10.27
CA CYS A 691 29.48 37.45 -11.42
C CYS A 691 31.01 37.41 -11.38
N ASP A 692 31.61 37.78 -10.23
CA ASP A 692 33.05 37.78 -10.05
C ASP A 692 33.64 36.37 -10.22
N TRP A 693 32.99 35.34 -9.68
CA TRP A 693 33.45 33.95 -9.77
C TRP A 693 33.42 33.38 -11.19
N LEU A 694 32.45 33.79 -12.01
CA LEU A 694 32.36 33.37 -13.42
C LEU A 694 33.48 33.99 -14.27
N GLU A 695 34.02 35.15 -13.88
CA GLU A 695 35.10 35.83 -14.60
C GLU A 695 36.49 35.23 -14.31
N LEU A 696 36.64 34.47 -13.23
CA LEU A 696 37.89 33.81 -12.87
C LEU A 696 38.35 32.82 -13.94
N ARG A 697 39.65 32.83 -14.26
CA ARG A 697 40.28 31.99 -15.30
C ARG A 697 41.26 30.98 -14.71
N GLY A 698 41.54 29.92 -15.46
CA GLY A 698 42.44 28.83 -15.07
C GLY A 698 41.74 27.65 -14.40
N GLU A 699 42.37 26.48 -14.47
CA GLU A 699 41.86 25.18 -13.98
C GLU A 699 41.58 25.19 -12.46
N GLU A 700 42.47 25.78 -11.66
CA GLU A 700 42.31 25.87 -10.19
C GLU A 700 41.05 26.60 -9.74
N GLN A 701 40.49 27.47 -10.60
CA GLN A 701 39.31 28.28 -10.31
C GLN A 701 38.02 27.65 -10.85
N GLU A 702 38.07 26.40 -11.35
CA GLU A 702 36.90 25.68 -11.86
C GLU A 702 35.76 25.62 -10.83
N GLY A 703 36.09 25.28 -9.58
CA GLY A 703 35.10 25.15 -8.52
C GLY A 703 34.32 26.45 -8.30
N ALA A 704 34.98 27.60 -8.37
CA ALA A 704 34.31 28.90 -8.23
C ALA A 704 33.32 29.15 -9.39
N ARG A 705 33.70 28.83 -10.63
CA ARG A 705 32.80 28.96 -11.79
C ARG A 705 31.60 28.02 -11.73
N PHE A 706 31.82 26.76 -11.32
CA PHE A 706 30.75 25.78 -11.11
C PHE A 706 29.73 26.31 -10.08
N ILE A 707 30.22 26.76 -8.92
CA ILE A 707 29.38 27.27 -7.84
C ILE A 707 28.64 28.55 -8.29
N GLY A 708 29.33 29.46 -8.97
CA GLY A 708 28.73 30.68 -9.51
C GLY A 708 27.55 30.38 -10.43
N MET A 709 27.69 29.41 -11.33
CA MET A 709 26.60 29.02 -12.23
C MET A 709 25.44 28.34 -11.51
N ASP A 710 25.69 27.40 -10.60
CA ASP A 710 24.62 26.73 -9.84
C ASP A 710 23.82 27.75 -9.03
N LEU A 711 24.50 28.69 -8.36
CA LEU A 711 23.84 29.73 -7.57
C LEU A 711 23.05 30.70 -8.44
N VAL A 712 23.55 31.11 -9.60
CA VAL A 712 22.79 31.89 -10.58
C VAL A 712 21.49 31.16 -10.95
N ALA A 713 21.57 29.85 -11.19
CA ALA A 713 20.40 29.04 -11.47
C ALA A 713 19.44 28.97 -10.26
N GLN A 714 19.95 28.83 -9.03
CA GLN A 714 19.11 28.83 -7.82
C GLN A 714 18.45 30.19 -7.54
N ILE A 715 19.16 31.30 -7.76
CA ILE A 715 18.62 32.66 -7.60
C ILE A 715 17.50 32.89 -8.63
N SER A 716 17.71 32.47 -9.89
CA SER A 716 16.68 32.58 -10.93
C SER A 716 15.38 31.85 -10.55
N LYS A 717 15.48 30.74 -9.81
CA LYS A 717 14.31 29.98 -9.35
C LYS A 717 13.54 30.70 -8.24
N VAL A 718 14.23 31.52 -7.44
CA VAL A 718 13.61 32.32 -6.37
C VAL A 718 13.00 33.61 -6.93
N GLU A 719 13.71 34.28 -7.84
CA GLU A 719 13.33 35.60 -8.37
C GLU A 719 12.40 35.51 -9.61
N GLY A 720 12.38 34.37 -10.32
CA GLY A 720 11.51 34.14 -11.47
C GLY A 720 11.76 35.15 -12.59
N GLU A 721 10.70 35.76 -13.12
CA GLU A 721 10.79 36.71 -14.24
C GLU A 721 11.58 37.99 -13.89
N ALA A 722 11.64 38.39 -12.61
CA ALA A 722 12.40 39.56 -12.17
C ALA A 722 13.92 39.40 -12.38
N PHE A 723 14.40 38.16 -12.54
CA PHE A 723 15.81 37.86 -12.77
C PHE A 723 16.31 38.22 -14.19
N ALA A 724 15.43 38.58 -15.13
CA ALA A 724 15.78 38.79 -16.53
C ALA A 724 16.88 39.85 -16.75
N SER A 725 16.81 40.97 -16.03
CA SER A 725 17.80 42.06 -16.10
C SER A 725 19.18 41.62 -15.58
N ARG A 726 19.18 40.85 -14.49
CA ARG A 726 20.38 40.26 -13.88
C ARG A 726 21.03 39.24 -14.79
N PHE A 727 20.25 38.34 -15.38
CA PHE A 727 20.78 37.37 -16.33
C PHE A 727 21.41 38.05 -17.55
N SER A 728 20.77 39.09 -18.08
CA SER A 728 21.30 39.88 -19.19
C SER A 728 22.67 40.50 -18.88
N ALA A 729 22.93 40.87 -17.63
CA ALA A 729 24.23 41.39 -17.20
C ALA A 729 25.35 40.34 -17.16
N ILE A 730 25.02 39.05 -16.97
CA ILE A 730 26.02 37.95 -16.91
C ILE A 730 26.25 37.29 -18.28
N LEU A 731 25.34 37.48 -19.25
CA LEU A 731 25.49 36.92 -20.60
C LEU A 731 26.86 37.18 -21.26
N PRO A 732 27.47 38.38 -21.16
CA PRO A 732 28.81 38.60 -21.70
C PRO A 732 29.88 37.69 -21.10
N SER A 733 29.85 37.46 -19.78
CA SER A 733 30.79 36.60 -19.07
C SER A 733 30.59 35.12 -19.46
N LEU A 734 29.33 34.67 -19.57
CA LEU A 734 29.00 33.32 -20.03
C LEU A 734 29.41 33.10 -21.49
N ARG A 735 29.19 34.09 -22.36
CA ARG A 735 29.65 34.07 -23.75
C ARG A 735 31.16 33.88 -23.80
N ALA A 736 31.91 34.71 -23.07
CA ALA A 736 33.37 34.62 -23.04
C ALA A 736 33.88 33.25 -22.57
N ILE A 737 33.16 32.55 -21.67
CA ILE A 737 33.49 31.19 -21.25
C ILE A 737 33.21 30.18 -22.37
N ILE A 738 32.00 30.17 -22.92
CA ILE A 738 31.53 29.13 -23.87
C ILE A 738 32.24 29.25 -25.22
N THR A 739 32.56 30.47 -25.66
CA THR A 739 33.29 30.70 -26.91
C THR A 739 34.80 30.59 -26.75
N SER A 740 35.33 30.37 -25.54
CA SER A 740 36.77 30.26 -25.30
C SER A 740 37.34 28.97 -25.90
N GLU A 741 38.51 29.06 -26.50
CA GLU A 741 39.29 27.88 -26.91
C GLU A 741 39.74 27.05 -25.70
N SER A 742 39.88 27.67 -24.52
CA SER A 742 40.28 27.03 -23.26
C SER A 742 39.12 26.38 -22.49
N LEU A 743 37.89 26.37 -23.05
CA LEU A 743 36.70 25.85 -22.35
C LEU A 743 36.93 24.45 -21.76
N TRP A 744 37.55 23.56 -22.54
CA TRP A 744 37.80 22.17 -22.18
C TRP A 744 39.07 21.96 -21.36
N SER A 745 40.04 22.88 -21.41
CA SER A 745 41.25 22.81 -20.57
C SER A 745 40.98 23.32 -19.17
N ASP A 746 40.13 24.33 -19.04
CA ASP A 746 39.91 25.02 -17.78
C ASP A 746 38.75 24.42 -16.97
N ASN A 747 37.94 23.52 -17.56
CA ASN A 747 36.73 23.00 -16.92
C ASN A 747 36.53 21.51 -17.22
N SER A 748 36.10 20.77 -16.20
CA SER A 748 35.66 19.39 -16.37
C SER A 748 34.33 19.30 -17.12
N GLU A 749 34.01 18.09 -17.62
CA GLU A 749 32.72 17.78 -18.24
C GLU A 749 31.52 18.16 -17.35
N ARG A 750 31.69 18.04 -16.02
CA ARG A 750 30.67 18.37 -15.03
C ARG A 750 30.39 19.87 -15.01
N THR A 751 31.43 20.70 -15.02
CA THR A 751 31.30 22.16 -15.01
C THR A 751 30.74 22.70 -16.32
N ILE A 752 31.17 22.14 -17.46
CA ILE A 752 30.59 22.48 -18.77
C ILE A 752 29.10 22.10 -18.82
N SER A 753 28.75 20.94 -18.25
CA SER A 753 27.36 20.51 -18.16
C SER A 753 26.53 21.43 -17.27
N GLU A 754 27.10 21.95 -16.18
CA GLU A 754 26.43 22.90 -15.29
C GLU A 754 26.20 24.25 -15.95
N PHE A 755 27.14 24.76 -16.77
CA PHE A 755 26.88 25.96 -17.59
C PHE A 755 25.66 25.78 -18.49
N CYS A 756 25.59 24.67 -19.23
CA CYS A 756 24.47 24.42 -20.13
C CYS A 756 23.15 24.20 -19.38
N TYR A 757 23.17 23.34 -18.36
CA TYR A 757 21.98 22.98 -17.59
C TYR A 757 21.48 24.14 -16.72
N GLY A 758 22.39 24.87 -16.08
CA GLY A 758 22.09 26.06 -15.30
C GLY A 758 21.44 27.14 -16.16
N MET A 759 21.97 27.41 -17.36
CA MET A 759 21.33 28.36 -18.30
C MET A 759 19.96 27.87 -18.73
N ALA A 760 19.80 26.56 -18.98
CA ALA A 760 18.50 25.99 -19.31
C ALA A 760 17.50 26.19 -18.16
N LEU A 761 17.92 26.00 -16.91
CA LEU A 761 17.08 26.23 -15.74
C LEU A 761 16.73 27.72 -15.57
N VAL A 762 17.68 28.63 -15.81
CA VAL A 762 17.42 30.08 -15.80
C VAL A 762 16.36 30.44 -16.84
N LEU A 763 16.52 30.00 -18.10
CA LEU A 763 15.52 30.24 -19.15
C LEU A 763 14.16 29.63 -18.83
N GLN A 764 14.11 28.52 -18.11
CA GLN A 764 12.86 27.92 -17.65
C GLN A 764 12.12 28.81 -16.65
N ASN A 765 12.86 29.49 -15.77
CA ASN A 765 12.28 30.32 -14.71
C ASN A 765 11.87 31.73 -15.19
N LEU A 766 12.42 32.20 -16.31
CA LEU A 766 12.23 33.57 -16.82
C LEU A 766 10.92 33.81 -17.56
N GLY A 767 10.12 32.78 -17.83
CA GLY A 767 8.75 32.93 -18.33
C GLY A 767 8.65 33.78 -19.61
N ALA A 768 7.90 34.89 -19.57
CA ALA A 768 7.67 35.80 -20.71
C ALA A 768 8.96 36.46 -21.26
N SER A 769 9.91 36.78 -20.39
CA SER A 769 11.11 37.56 -20.71
C SER A 769 12.18 36.79 -21.50
N VAL A 770 11.95 35.50 -21.79
CA VAL A 770 12.88 34.66 -22.55
C VAL A 770 13.11 35.20 -23.97
N GLY A 771 12.08 35.77 -24.62
CA GLY A 771 12.19 36.28 -25.99
C GLY A 771 13.25 37.38 -26.12
N ASP A 772 13.26 38.34 -25.20
CA ASP A 772 14.22 39.46 -25.20
C ASP A 772 15.66 38.97 -24.98
N ILE A 773 15.83 37.95 -24.15
CA ILE A 773 17.14 37.33 -23.86
C ILE A 773 17.64 36.57 -25.07
N LEU A 774 16.78 35.80 -25.75
CA LEU A 774 17.15 35.10 -26.99
C LEU A 774 17.53 36.09 -28.10
N ALA A 775 16.88 37.25 -28.16
CA ALA A 775 17.19 38.30 -29.12
C ALA A 775 18.53 39.01 -28.87
N SER A 776 19.16 38.83 -27.70
CA SER A 776 20.45 39.44 -27.39
C SER A 776 21.58 38.87 -28.26
N GLU A 777 22.52 39.74 -28.66
CA GLU A 777 23.70 39.32 -29.44
C GLU A 777 24.57 38.31 -28.67
N ASP A 778 24.67 38.46 -27.35
CA ASP A 778 25.48 37.58 -26.51
C ASP A 778 24.89 36.17 -26.43
N PHE A 779 23.58 36.03 -26.24
CA PHE A 779 22.94 34.72 -26.23
C PHE A 779 22.96 34.08 -27.62
N SER A 780 22.79 34.87 -28.67
CA SER A 780 22.94 34.40 -30.05
C SER A 780 24.33 33.78 -30.29
N ALA A 781 25.39 34.45 -29.84
CA ALA A 781 26.75 33.93 -29.94
C ALA A 781 26.96 32.65 -29.11
N ILE A 782 26.39 32.58 -27.90
CA ILE A 782 26.40 31.35 -27.06
C ILE A 782 25.71 30.21 -27.80
N PHE A 783 24.54 30.46 -28.38
CA PHE A 783 23.76 29.45 -29.09
C PHE A 783 24.54 28.85 -30.27
N ASP A 784 25.16 29.72 -31.08
CA ASP A 784 25.93 29.28 -32.24
C ASP A 784 27.19 28.48 -31.83
N ALA A 785 27.71 28.72 -30.61
CA ALA A 785 28.80 27.96 -30.01
C ALA A 785 28.39 26.61 -29.38
N LEU A 786 27.09 26.26 -29.29
CA LEU A 786 26.64 24.98 -28.72
C LEU A 786 26.90 23.77 -29.64
N GLY A 787 27.24 24.00 -30.92
CA GLY A 787 27.43 22.94 -31.90
C GLY A 787 28.43 21.84 -31.49
N PRO A 788 29.64 22.18 -31.02
CA PRO A 788 30.61 21.22 -30.49
C PRO A 788 30.11 20.49 -29.23
N LEU A 789 29.39 21.16 -28.33
CA LEU A 789 28.85 20.55 -27.10
C LEU A 789 27.77 19.51 -27.42
N MET A 790 26.89 19.83 -28.36
CA MET A 790 25.87 18.92 -28.88
C MET A 790 26.46 17.69 -29.59
N LYS A 791 27.69 17.81 -30.09
CA LYS A 791 28.43 16.75 -30.78
C LYS A 791 29.65 16.25 -29.99
N CYS A 792 29.65 16.43 -28.67
CA CYS A 792 30.77 16.01 -27.84
C CYS A 792 30.92 14.49 -27.90
N ASP A 793 32.05 14.04 -28.46
CA ASP A 793 32.46 12.64 -28.48
C ASP A 793 33.03 12.28 -27.10
N GLY A 794 32.35 11.41 -26.35
CA GLY A 794 32.85 10.87 -25.08
C GLY A 794 32.02 11.22 -23.84
N SER A 795 31.27 12.34 -23.85
CA SER A 795 30.44 12.74 -22.71
C SER A 795 28.94 12.75 -23.04
N GLU A 796 28.17 11.87 -22.40
CA GLU A 796 26.70 11.89 -22.47
C GLU A 796 26.10 13.09 -21.70
N MET A 797 26.76 13.51 -20.62
CA MET A 797 26.29 14.56 -19.73
C MET A 797 26.30 15.94 -20.42
N VAL A 798 27.38 16.25 -21.13
CA VAL A 798 27.50 17.51 -21.89
C VAL A 798 26.49 17.55 -23.02
N ARG A 799 26.27 16.44 -23.74
CA ARG A 799 25.28 16.36 -24.81
C ARG A 799 23.86 16.54 -24.28
N LEU A 800 23.54 15.91 -23.14
CA LEU A 800 22.23 16.03 -22.52
C LEU A 800 21.97 17.46 -22.04
N SER A 801 22.93 18.08 -21.35
CA SER A 801 22.79 19.45 -20.82
C SER A 801 22.67 20.48 -21.94
N ALA A 802 23.50 20.38 -23.00
CA ALA A 802 23.35 21.22 -24.20
C ALA A 802 22.01 20.99 -24.91
N GLY A 803 21.54 19.75 -24.98
CA GLY A 803 20.22 19.42 -25.52
C GLY A 803 19.06 19.96 -24.66
N CYS A 804 19.21 19.98 -23.34
CA CYS A 804 18.26 20.63 -22.43
C CYS A 804 18.18 22.14 -22.67
N LEU A 805 19.32 22.81 -22.86
CA LEU A 805 19.38 24.24 -23.17
C LEU A 805 18.65 24.56 -24.48
N ILE A 806 18.98 23.84 -25.57
CA ILE A 806 18.29 24.03 -26.87
C ILE A 806 16.80 23.73 -26.76
N GLY A 807 16.44 22.65 -26.05
CA GLY A 807 15.04 22.30 -25.82
C GLY A 807 14.29 23.41 -25.07
N GLN A 808 14.94 24.06 -24.12
CA GLN A 808 14.34 25.18 -23.40
C GLN A 808 14.19 26.43 -24.28
N CYS A 809 15.16 26.73 -25.15
CA CYS A 809 15.02 27.81 -26.13
C CYS A 809 13.82 27.59 -27.07
N LEU A 810 13.50 26.33 -27.40
CA LEU A 810 12.37 25.97 -28.26
C LEU A 810 11.01 25.94 -27.55
N SER A 811 10.97 26.08 -26.22
CA SER A 811 9.71 26.09 -25.46
C SER A 811 8.80 27.26 -25.88
N LYS A 812 9.40 28.37 -26.29
CA LYS A 812 8.75 29.53 -26.92
C LYS A 812 9.42 29.79 -28.27
N TYR A 813 8.91 29.13 -29.30
CA TYR A 813 9.46 29.29 -30.64
C TYR A 813 9.31 30.73 -31.13
N ASP A 814 10.43 31.38 -31.41
CA ASP A 814 10.51 32.67 -32.08
C ASP A 814 11.14 32.50 -33.47
N SER A 815 10.38 32.85 -34.51
CA SER A 815 10.83 32.77 -35.90
C SER A 815 12.00 33.72 -36.23
N ALA A 816 12.18 34.80 -35.47
CA ALA A 816 13.30 35.71 -35.66
C ALA A 816 14.61 35.08 -35.16
N PHE A 817 14.57 34.41 -34.00
CA PHE A 817 15.72 33.70 -33.45
C PHE A 817 16.02 32.38 -34.18
N PHE A 818 14.99 31.57 -34.48
CA PHE A 818 15.12 30.28 -35.15
C PHE A 818 15.03 30.42 -36.68
N THR A 819 16.08 31.01 -37.27
CA THR A 819 16.21 31.09 -38.73
C THR A 819 16.22 29.69 -39.37
N VAL A 820 15.99 29.65 -40.69
CA VAL A 820 16.06 28.42 -41.49
C VAL A 820 17.41 27.71 -41.30
N GLU A 821 18.50 28.48 -41.24
CA GLU A 821 19.84 27.93 -41.04
C GLU A 821 20.00 27.25 -39.67
N ARG A 822 19.56 27.91 -38.59
CA ARG A 822 19.58 27.34 -37.23
C ARG A 822 18.71 26.10 -37.13
N SER A 823 17.52 26.11 -37.73
CA SER A 823 16.63 24.94 -37.77
C SER A 823 17.32 23.74 -38.42
N ILE A 824 18.02 23.96 -39.55
CA ILE A 824 18.81 22.91 -40.23
C ILE A 824 19.99 22.44 -39.37
N GLN A 825 20.67 23.36 -38.67
CA GLN A 825 21.76 23.01 -37.76
C GLN A 825 21.29 22.15 -36.59
N ILE A 826 20.20 22.52 -35.92
CA ILE A 826 19.64 21.73 -34.81
C ILE A 826 19.23 20.33 -35.27
N ILE A 827 18.62 20.20 -36.46
CA ILE A 827 18.32 18.90 -37.05
C ILE A 827 19.62 18.10 -37.24
N LYS A 828 20.67 18.71 -37.80
CA LYS A 828 21.98 18.05 -37.97
C LYS A 828 22.57 17.61 -36.63
N TRP A 829 22.48 18.43 -35.59
CA TRP A 829 23.00 18.14 -34.25
C TRP A 829 22.25 16.98 -33.59
N CYS A 830 20.90 17.03 -33.56
CA CYS A 830 20.07 15.98 -32.97
C CYS A 830 20.21 14.66 -33.73
N CYS A 831 20.25 14.69 -35.06
CA CYS A 831 20.48 13.48 -35.86
C CYS A 831 21.89 12.90 -35.65
N TRP A 832 22.89 13.73 -35.38
CA TRP A 832 24.22 13.25 -35.01
C TRP A 832 24.18 12.54 -33.65
N GLN A 833 23.54 13.13 -32.63
CA GLN A 833 23.39 12.50 -31.31
C GLN A 833 22.69 11.14 -31.40
N LEU A 834 21.56 11.06 -32.10
CA LEU A 834 20.83 9.81 -32.31
C LEU A 834 21.62 8.76 -33.10
N ARG A 835 22.62 9.19 -33.88
CA ARG A 835 23.48 8.27 -34.64
C ARG A 835 24.69 7.80 -33.84
N ASP A 836 25.06 8.51 -32.78
CA ASP A 836 26.25 8.25 -31.98
C ASP A 836 26.31 6.80 -31.47
N LYS A 837 27.52 6.28 -31.26
CA LYS A 837 27.76 4.92 -30.77
C LYS A 837 27.30 4.74 -29.33
N LEU A 838 27.50 5.75 -28.48
CA LEU A 838 27.12 5.73 -27.06
C LEU A 838 25.82 6.53 -26.87
N LEU A 839 24.72 6.02 -27.46
CA LEU A 839 23.41 6.64 -27.32
C LEU A 839 22.74 6.15 -26.03
N ASN A 840 22.42 7.10 -25.15
CA ASN A 840 21.60 6.88 -23.96
C ASN A 840 20.13 7.23 -24.22
N GLU A 841 19.21 6.57 -23.54
CA GLU A 841 17.76 6.82 -23.60
C GLU A 841 17.40 8.28 -23.27
N GLN A 842 18.08 8.90 -22.30
CA GLN A 842 17.80 10.30 -21.92
C GLN A 842 18.17 11.27 -23.05
N VAL A 843 19.34 11.10 -23.66
CA VAL A 843 19.80 11.89 -24.81
C VAL A 843 18.87 11.65 -26.01
N ALA A 844 18.49 10.40 -26.25
CA ALA A 844 17.58 10.04 -27.33
C ALA A 844 16.20 10.71 -27.17
N LEU A 845 15.65 10.71 -25.95
CA LEU A 845 14.38 11.35 -25.63
C LEU A 845 14.47 12.88 -25.79
N GLN A 846 15.54 13.50 -25.32
CA GLN A 846 15.71 14.95 -25.41
C GLN A 846 15.89 15.40 -26.87
N ALA A 847 16.75 14.73 -27.63
CA ALA A 847 16.89 14.97 -29.07
C ALA A 847 15.57 14.78 -29.82
N SER A 848 14.78 13.78 -29.40
CA SER A 848 13.46 13.54 -29.97
C SER A 848 12.50 14.70 -29.71
N LYS A 849 12.42 15.21 -28.48
CA LYS A 849 11.58 16.37 -28.13
C LYS A 849 11.94 17.61 -28.96
N ILE A 850 13.24 17.88 -29.10
CA ILE A 850 13.75 19.00 -29.91
C ILE A 850 13.31 18.87 -31.38
N LEU A 851 13.52 17.69 -31.97
CA LEU A 851 13.13 17.44 -33.36
C LEU A 851 11.62 17.55 -33.59
N MET A 852 10.82 17.06 -32.63
CA MET A 852 9.36 17.17 -32.67
C MET A 852 8.93 18.64 -32.65
N ALA A 853 9.45 19.43 -31.70
CA ALA A 853 9.13 20.86 -31.58
C ALA A 853 9.48 21.63 -32.87
N ILE A 854 10.65 21.38 -33.45
CA ILE A 854 11.08 22.04 -34.69
C ILE A 854 10.22 21.62 -35.88
N SER A 855 9.80 20.35 -35.96
CA SER A 855 9.11 19.82 -37.15
C SER A 855 7.82 20.57 -37.52
N HIS A 856 7.12 21.16 -36.56
CA HIS A 856 5.93 21.98 -36.78
C HIS A 856 6.20 23.26 -37.58
N HIS A 857 7.45 23.75 -37.55
CA HIS A 857 7.86 24.99 -38.20
C HIS A 857 8.65 24.74 -39.50
N LEU A 858 8.82 23.47 -39.90
CA LEU A 858 9.55 23.13 -41.12
C LEU A 858 8.65 23.20 -42.35
N ASP A 859 9.24 23.75 -43.43
CA ASP A 859 8.69 23.60 -44.77
C ASP A 859 8.76 22.13 -45.25
N LYS A 860 8.15 21.85 -46.40
CA LYS A 860 8.05 20.49 -46.93
C LYS A 860 9.43 19.88 -47.27
N GLU A 861 10.36 20.66 -47.78
CA GLU A 861 11.69 20.17 -48.18
C GLU A 861 12.55 19.83 -46.95
N GLN A 862 12.55 20.71 -45.96
CA GLN A 862 13.23 20.53 -44.68
C GLN A 862 12.64 19.36 -43.90
N PHE A 863 11.30 19.23 -43.88
CA PHE A 863 10.62 18.10 -43.27
C PHE A 863 11.01 16.78 -43.96
N THR A 864 11.08 16.77 -45.29
CA THR A 864 11.52 15.59 -46.05
C THR A 864 12.96 15.23 -45.69
N SER A 865 13.87 16.21 -45.63
CA SER A 865 15.26 15.99 -45.21
C SER A 865 15.37 15.43 -43.78
N LEU A 866 14.52 15.90 -42.85
CA LEU A 866 14.46 15.37 -41.49
C LEU A 866 14.06 13.89 -41.47
N VAL A 867 12.96 13.54 -42.13
CA VAL A 867 12.47 12.16 -42.21
C VAL A 867 13.50 11.23 -42.86
N GLU A 868 14.15 11.68 -43.94
CA GLU A 868 15.21 10.94 -44.60
C GLU A 868 16.40 10.63 -43.68
N LYS A 869 16.82 11.63 -42.89
CA LYS A 869 17.90 11.48 -41.90
C LYS A 869 17.51 10.50 -40.79
N LEU A 870 16.30 10.61 -40.23
CA LEU A 870 15.81 9.68 -39.21
C LEU A 870 15.75 8.23 -39.74
N ALA A 871 15.25 8.04 -40.95
CA ALA A 871 15.25 6.74 -41.60
C ALA A 871 16.68 6.24 -41.89
N SER A 872 17.62 7.14 -42.16
CA SER A 872 19.05 6.82 -42.34
C SER A 872 19.69 6.32 -41.04
N ILE A 873 19.32 6.89 -39.89
CA ILE A 873 19.79 6.44 -38.56
C ILE A 873 19.32 5.01 -38.29
N CYS A 874 18.07 4.69 -38.60
CA CYS A 874 17.58 3.31 -38.56
C CYS A 874 18.44 2.42 -39.45
N ARG A 875 18.64 2.79 -40.72
CA ARG A 875 19.46 2.01 -41.67
C ARG A 875 20.91 1.82 -41.18
N PHE A 876 21.47 2.81 -40.47
CA PHE A 876 22.79 2.73 -39.86
C PHE A 876 22.87 1.67 -38.77
N GLU A 877 21.94 1.70 -37.78
CA GLU A 877 21.88 0.69 -36.71
C GLU A 877 21.69 -0.71 -37.30
N ILE A 878 20.82 -0.82 -38.30
CA ILE A 878 20.52 -2.05 -39.02
C ILE A 878 21.76 -2.70 -39.64
N VAL A 879 22.68 -1.88 -40.17
CA VAL A 879 23.88 -2.35 -40.87
C VAL A 879 25.04 -2.57 -39.91
N ARG A 880 25.24 -1.68 -38.93
CA ARG A 880 26.42 -1.68 -38.05
C ARG A 880 26.19 -2.32 -36.69
N GLN A 881 24.99 -2.23 -36.13
CA GLN A 881 24.63 -2.65 -34.77
C GLN A 881 23.28 -3.40 -34.76
N PRO A 882 23.14 -4.53 -35.49
CA PRO A 882 21.83 -5.16 -35.73
C PRO A 882 21.15 -5.73 -34.47
N ASN A 883 21.92 -5.95 -33.41
CA ASN A 883 21.46 -6.48 -32.12
C ASN A 883 20.96 -5.39 -31.16
N GLU A 884 21.36 -4.14 -31.35
CA GLU A 884 20.84 -3.00 -30.58
C GLU A 884 19.51 -2.52 -31.17
N SER A 885 18.58 -2.07 -30.33
CA SER A 885 17.23 -1.67 -30.76
C SER A 885 16.90 -0.20 -30.47
N LEU A 886 17.73 0.52 -29.72
CA LEU A 886 17.41 1.84 -29.17
C LEU A 886 17.19 2.89 -30.26
N LYS A 887 18.01 2.92 -31.32
CA LYS A 887 17.90 3.94 -32.39
C LYS A 887 16.66 3.71 -33.22
N ARG A 888 16.39 2.45 -33.62
CA ARG A 888 15.16 2.06 -34.32
C ARG A 888 13.92 2.35 -33.49
N SER A 889 13.91 1.93 -32.23
CA SER A 889 12.80 2.17 -31.29
C SER A 889 12.49 3.67 -31.17
N THR A 890 13.52 4.49 -30.96
CA THR A 890 13.38 5.94 -30.87
C THR A 890 12.84 6.55 -32.16
N CYS A 891 13.40 6.18 -33.31
CA CYS A 891 12.96 6.70 -34.61
C CYS A 891 11.54 6.23 -34.99
N PHE A 892 11.11 5.02 -34.59
CA PHE A 892 9.75 4.53 -34.81
C PHE A 892 8.74 5.29 -33.95
N LYS A 893 9.06 5.53 -32.68
CA LYS A 893 8.25 6.40 -31.81
C LYS A 893 8.16 7.82 -32.39
N MET A 894 9.28 8.35 -32.91
CA MET A 894 9.31 9.65 -33.58
C MET A 894 8.42 9.67 -34.82
N ALA A 895 8.51 8.65 -35.68
CA ALA A 895 7.69 8.56 -36.88
C ALA A 895 6.19 8.50 -36.54
N ALA A 896 5.79 7.78 -35.49
CA ALA A 896 4.42 7.81 -34.99
C ALA A 896 4.02 9.19 -34.49
N ALA A 897 4.87 9.86 -33.70
CA ALA A 897 4.58 11.20 -33.20
C ALA A 897 4.39 12.22 -34.34
N LEU A 898 5.29 12.21 -35.33
CA LEU A 898 5.19 13.06 -36.53
C LEU A 898 3.85 12.82 -37.27
N VAL A 899 3.45 11.57 -37.48
CA VAL A 899 2.18 11.25 -38.17
C VAL A 899 0.94 11.60 -37.34
N ILE A 900 1.01 11.53 -36.01
CA ILE A 900 -0.12 11.87 -35.14
C ILE A 900 -0.43 13.36 -35.20
N HIS A 901 0.61 14.20 -35.15
CA HIS A 901 0.46 15.64 -35.02
C HIS A 901 0.40 16.39 -36.36
N GLU A 902 0.77 15.77 -37.48
CA GLU A 902 0.73 16.43 -38.78
C GLU A 902 -0.66 16.34 -39.43
N GLU A 903 -1.17 17.48 -39.90
CA GLU A 903 -2.44 17.58 -40.65
C GLU A 903 -2.23 17.52 -42.18
N ASP A 904 -1.04 17.89 -42.65
CA ASP A 904 -0.71 17.85 -44.08
C ASP A 904 -0.51 16.40 -44.56
N SER A 905 -1.47 15.92 -45.37
CA SER A 905 -1.43 14.59 -45.97
C SER A 905 -0.12 14.32 -46.71
N SER A 906 0.51 15.34 -47.31
CA SER A 906 1.75 15.16 -48.08
C SER A 906 2.95 14.84 -47.18
N LYS A 907 3.04 15.45 -45.99
CA LYS A 907 4.08 15.16 -45.00
C LYS A 907 3.86 13.79 -44.33
N VAL A 908 2.60 13.40 -44.12
CA VAL A 908 2.25 12.04 -43.68
C VAL A 908 2.73 11.01 -44.69
N ASP A 909 2.49 11.24 -45.99
CA ASP A 909 2.95 10.36 -47.07
C ASP A 909 4.48 10.27 -47.13
N VAL A 910 5.21 11.38 -46.96
CA VAL A 910 6.68 11.35 -46.90
C VAL A 910 7.17 10.47 -45.74
N THR A 911 6.55 10.59 -44.57
CA THR A 911 6.89 9.79 -43.39
C THR A 911 6.60 8.31 -43.62
N ALA A 912 5.42 8.00 -44.18
CA ALA A 912 5.01 6.65 -44.53
C ALA A 912 5.97 5.99 -45.52
N ASN A 913 6.34 6.68 -46.61
CA ASN A 913 7.21 6.16 -47.65
C ASN A 913 8.61 5.76 -47.13
N HIS A 914 9.14 6.50 -46.15
CA HIS A 914 10.47 6.24 -45.59
C HIS A 914 10.47 5.20 -44.47
N PHE A 915 9.43 5.19 -43.63
CA PHE A 915 9.37 4.33 -42.43
C PHE A 915 8.65 3.00 -42.64
N LEU A 916 7.64 2.92 -43.50
CA LEU A 916 6.88 1.68 -43.72
C LEU A 916 7.78 0.51 -44.19
N PRO A 917 8.78 0.70 -45.08
CA PRO A 917 9.73 -0.37 -45.40
C PRO A 917 10.57 -0.85 -44.20
N LEU A 918 10.85 0.02 -43.23
CA LEU A 918 11.59 -0.31 -42.02
C LEU A 918 10.70 -1.09 -41.04
N LEU A 919 9.45 -0.68 -40.87
CA LEU A 919 8.45 -1.36 -40.03
C LEU A 919 8.16 -2.77 -40.56
N VAL A 920 7.90 -2.90 -41.86
CA VAL A 920 7.64 -4.19 -42.53
C VAL A 920 8.79 -5.18 -42.31
N ARG A 921 10.03 -4.71 -42.24
CA ARG A 921 11.16 -5.58 -41.96
C ARG A 921 11.08 -6.18 -40.56
N GLU A 922 10.81 -5.36 -39.54
CA GLU A 922 10.76 -5.85 -38.15
C GLU A 922 9.50 -6.68 -37.89
N MET A 923 8.37 -6.37 -38.55
CA MET A 923 7.16 -7.19 -38.57
C MET A 923 7.39 -8.62 -39.10
N ASN A 924 8.36 -8.81 -40.00
CA ASN A 924 8.59 -10.10 -40.68
C ASN A 924 9.71 -10.95 -40.04
N ARG A 925 10.25 -10.58 -38.88
CA ARG A 925 11.34 -11.32 -38.21
C ARG A 925 10.83 -12.40 -37.24
N LYS A 926 11.59 -13.49 -37.11
CA LYS A 926 11.36 -14.56 -36.11
C LYS A 926 12.00 -14.15 -34.76
N SER A 927 11.31 -14.42 -33.65
CA SER A 927 11.49 -13.77 -32.36
C SER A 927 12.69 -14.23 -31.51
N SER A 928 13.60 -13.30 -31.20
CA SER A 928 14.35 -13.19 -29.94
C SER A 928 13.74 -12.11 -29.04
N LYS A 929 14.06 -12.07 -27.74
CA LYS A 929 13.48 -11.14 -26.74
C LYS A 929 13.48 -9.67 -27.21
N ASP A 930 14.61 -9.13 -27.68
CA ASP A 930 14.72 -7.73 -28.15
C ASP A 930 13.99 -7.46 -29.47
N THR A 931 13.81 -8.50 -30.30
CA THR A 931 13.03 -8.39 -31.54
C THR A 931 11.52 -8.48 -31.30
N GLU A 932 11.07 -9.04 -30.17
CA GLU A 932 9.65 -9.04 -29.81
C GLU A 932 9.15 -7.64 -29.46
N GLU A 933 9.98 -6.84 -28.79
CA GLU A 933 9.67 -5.44 -28.48
C GLU A 933 9.58 -4.59 -29.75
N LEU A 934 10.57 -4.72 -30.64
CA LEU A 934 10.54 -4.03 -31.94
C LEU A 934 9.37 -4.49 -32.82
N TYR A 935 8.99 -5.77 -32.77
CA TYR A 935 7.83 -6.29 -33.48
C TYR A 935 6.53 -5.65 -32.97
N SER A 936 6.31 -5.66 -31.65
CA SER A 936 5.13 -5.04 -31.03
C SER A 936 5.05 -3.55 -31.38
N MET A 937 6.17 -2.83 -31.21
CA MET A 937 6.26 -1.42 -31.54
C MET A 937 5.98 -1.16 -33.02
N SER A 938 6.49 -2.00 -33.92
CA SER A 938 6.23 -1.83 -35.36
C SER A 938 4.76 -2.03 -35.70
N MET A 939 4.09 -3.00 -35.06
CA MET A 939 2.64 -3.19 -35.21
C MET A 939 1.86 -1.99 -34.69
N GLU A 940 2.22 -1.46 -33.52
CA GLU A 940 1.56 -0.30 -32.92
C GLU A 940 1.73 0.97 -33.79
N VAL A 941 2.95 1.25 -34.26
CA VAL A 941 3.22 2.36 -35.18
C VAL A 941 2.49 2.17 -36.52
N GLY A 942 2.38 0.92 -36.98
CA GLY A 942 1.59 0.56 -38.16
C GLY A 942 0.10 0.93 -38.01
N GLU A 943 -0.50 0.63 -36.86
CA GLU A 943 -1.88 1.01 -36.56
C GLU A 943 -2.07 2.53 -36.49
N VAL A 944 -1.08 3.28 -35.98
CA VAL A 944 -1.10 4.76 -36.01
C VAL A 944 -1.15 5.27 -37.46
N PHE A 945 -0.31 4.72 -38.34
CA PHE A 945 -0.28 5.11 -39.75
C PHE A 945 -1.60 4.72 -40.43
N LYS A 946 -2.12 3.53 -40.14
CA LYS A 946 -3.42 3.05 -40.65
C LYS A 946 -4.56 3.99 -40.24
N SER A 947 -4.58 4.43 -38.97
CA SER A 947 -5.62 5.32 -38.46
C SER A 947 -5.58 6.71 -39.11
N LYS A 948 -4.40 7.22 -39.47
CA LYS A 948 -4.24 8.55 -40.08
C LYS A 948 -4.39 8.56 -41.60
N MET A 949 -3.85 7.56 -42.30
CA MET A 949 -3.90 7.47 -43.77
C MET A 949 -5.20 6.85 -44.31
N GLY A 950 -5.94 6.14 -43.45
CA GLY A 950 -7.09 5.34 -43.82
C GLY A 950 -6.72 3.92 -44.25
N GLU A 951 -7.62 2.97 -43.97
CA GLU A 951 -7.33 1.53 -44.09
C GLU A 951 -6.90 1.12 -45.51
N GLN A 952 -7.59 1.63 -46.53
CA GLN A 952 -7.37 1.23 -47.92
C GLN A 952 -6.01 1.73 -48.45
N ARG A 953 -5.65 2.99 -48.16
CA ARG A 953 -4.37 3.58 -48.59
C ARG A 953 -3.20 2.89 -47.90
N TYR A 954 -3.32 2.68 -46.58
CA TYR A 954 -2.31 1.97 -45.80
C TYR A 954 -2.12 0.53 -46.28
N ALA A 955 -3.20 -0.22 -46.52
CA ALA A 955 -3.12 -1.60 -46.99
C ALA A 955 -2.39 -1.72 -48.34
N ASN A 956 -2.66 -0.80 -49.27
CA ASN A 956 -1.99 -0.76 -50.58
C ASN A 956 -0.48 -0.52 -50.44
N GLN A 957 -0.07 0.52 -49.71
CA GLN A 957 1.34 0.83 -49.50
C GLN A 957 2.08 -0.27 -48.71
N LEU A 958 1.41 -0.88 -47.72
CA LEU A 958 1.96 -2.00 -46.96
C LEU A 958 2.22 -3.20 -47.87
N ALA A 959 1.28 -3.53 -48.75
CA ALA A 959 1.42 -4.62 -49.72
C ALA A 959 2.58 -4.36 -50.71
N GLU A 960 2.75 -3.13 -51.18
CA GLU A 960 3.89 -2.74 -52.03
C GLU A 960 5.22 -2.88 -51.30
N CYS A 961 5.32 -2.42 -50.05
CA CYS A 961 6.51 -2.57 -49.23
C CYS A 961 6.84 -4.05 -48.96
N GLN A 962 5.83 -4.88 -48.69
CA GLN A 962 6.00 -6.32 -48.51
C GLN A 962 6.51 -7.00 -49.80
N LYS A 963 5.93 -6.68 -50.96
CA LYS A 963 6.41 -7.17 -52.27
C LYS A 963 7.87 -6.77 -52.50
N ALA A 964 8.21 -5.50 -52.29
CA ALA A 964 9.58 -5.00 -52.43
C ALA A 964 10.57 -5.68 -51.47
N ALA A 965 10.15 -5.95 -50.23
CA ALA A 965 10.96 -6.66 -49.24
C ALA A 965 11.25 -8.11 -49.65
N VAL A 966 10.26 -8.83 -50.19
CA VAL A 966 10.42 -10.20 -50.71
C VAL A 966 11.39 -10.22 -51.89
N ILE A 967 11.22 -9.33 -52.87
CA ILE A 967 12.12 -9.22 -54.04
C ILE A 967 13.56 -8.94 -53.58
N LYS A 968 13.74 -8.00 -52.64
CA LYS A 968 15.07 -7.66 -52.11
C LYS A 968 15.71 -8.81 -51.33
N ALA A 969 14.93 -9.59 -50.59
CA ALA A 969 15.40 -10.78 -49.90
C ALA A 969 15.84 -11.87 -50.89
N GLU A 970 15.09 -12.05 -51.98
CA GLU A 970 15.44 -13.00 -53.04
C GLU A 970 16.71 -12.59 -53.79
N LEU A 971 16.86 -11.31 -54.14
CA LEU A 971 18.07 -10.76 -54.74
C LEU A 971 19.29 -10.95 -53.84
N ARG A 972 19.14 -10.75 -52.51
CA ARG A 972 20.22 -11.02 -51.54
C ARG A 972 20.59 -12.51 -51.51
N LYS A 973 19.60 -13.42 -51.53
CA LYS A 973 19.86 -14.87 -51.62
C LYS A 973 20.60 -15.24 -52.91
N ARG A 974 20.20 -14.66 -54.05
CA ARG A 974 20.89 -14.87 -55.35
C ARG A 974 22.32 -14.34 -55.31
N LYS A 975 22.53 -13.10 -54.84
CA LYS A 975 23.88 -12.52 -54.67
C LYS A 975 24.75 -13.34 -53.70
N ALA A 976 24.21 -13.81 -52.59
CA ALA A 976 24.93 -14.67 -51.66
C ALA A 976 25.33 -16.01 -52.29
N LYS A 977 24.45 -16.63 -53.10
CA LYS A 977 24.78 -17.83 -53.88
C LYS A 977 25.90 -17.56 -54.90
N VAL A 978 25.81 -16.44 -55.62
CA VAL A 978 26.83 -16.02 -56.60
C VAL A 978 28.18 -15.76 -55.93
N ILE A 979 28.21 -15.02 -54.82
CA ILE A 979 29.44 -14.78 -54.04
C ILE A 979 30.02 -16.11 -53.54
N LYS A 980 29.17 -17.05 -53.07
CA LYS A 980 29.61 -18.37 -52.62
C LYS A 980 30.20 -19.21 -53.76
N LEU A 981 29.65 -19.10 -54.97
CA LEU A 981 30.19 -19.72 -56.19
C LEU A 981 31.52 -19.08 -56.61
N PHE A 982 31.62 -17.75 -56.60
CA PHE A 982 32.86 -17.04 -56.90
C PHE A 982 33.95 -17.28 -55.85
N SER A 983 33.62 -17.33 -54.56
CA SER A 983 34.59 -17.65 -53.52
C SER A 983 35.12 -19.08 -53.65
N VAL A 984 34.26 -20.03 -54.04
CA VAL A 984 34.67 -21.42 -54.34
C VAL A 984 35.55 -21.46 -55.59
N ASN A 985 35.19 -20.75 -56.66
CA ASN A 985 35.98 -20.70 -57.89
C ASN A 985 37.33 -19.97 -57.71
N ILE A 986 37.38 -18.91 -56.89
CA ILE A 986 38.63 -18.21 -56.52
C ILE A 986 39.50 -19.12 -55.65
N PHE A 987 38.91 -19.87 -54.72
CA PHE A 987 39.65 -20.84 -53.90
C PHE A 987 40.22 -21.98 -54.76
N CYS A 988 39.45 -22.51 -55.72
CA CYS A 988 39.93 -23.49 -56.70
C CYS A 988 40.99 -22.92 -57.66
N ALA A 989 40.85 -21.67 -58.09
CA ALA A 989 41.82 -21.01 -58.96
C ALA A 989 43.15 -20.72 -58.23
N LEU A 990 43.10 -20.32 -56.95
CA LEU A 990 44.29 -20.17 -56.10
C LEU A 990 44.97 -21.52 -55.81
N GLN A 991 44.18 -22.60 -55.62
CA GLN A 991 44.72 -23.96 -55.52
C GLN A 991 45.43 -24.41 -56.79
N ASN A 992 44.85 -24.14 -57.97
CA ASN A 992 45.47 -24.47 -59.26
C ASN A 992 46.70 -23.61 -59.57
N PHE A 993 46.73 -22.33 -59.14
CA PHE A 993 47.93 -21.48 -59.27
C PHE A 993 49.08 -21.98 -58.38
N CYS A 994 48.80 -22.47 -57.17
CA CYS A 994 49.83 -23.10 -56.32
C CYS A 994 50.36 -24.42 -56.88
N PHE A 995 49.60 -25.16 -57.70
CA PHE A 995 50.05 -26.40 -58.32
C PHE A 995 50.87 -26.20 -59.61
N CYS A 996 50.80 -25.04 -60.26
CA CYS A 996 51.57 -24.72 -61.47
C CYS A 996 52.88 -23.95 -61.21
N SER A 997 53.26 -23.72 -59.95
CA SER A 997 54.54 -23.07 -59.56
C SER A 997 55.49 -24.00 -58.79
N ASN A 998 55.39 -25.32 -59.01
CA ASN A 998 56.39 -26.31 -58.59
C ASN A 998 56.89 -27.09 -59.80
#